data_AF-A0A350NW17-F1
#
_entry.id   AF-A0A350NW17-F1
#
_cell.length_a   1.000
_cell.length_b   1.000
_cell.length_c   1.000
_cell.angle_alpha   90.00
_cell.angle_beta   90.00
_cell.angle_gamma   90.00
#
_symmetry.space_group_name_H-M   'P 1'
#
loop_
_entity.id
_entity.type
_entity.pdbx_description
1 polymer ?
#
loop_
_entity_poly.entity_id
_entity_poly.type
_entity_poly.pdbx_seq_one_letter_code
_entity_poly.pdbx_strand_id
1 'polypeptide(L)'
;MKHLSSLLSILVLFLIPFTSIGQAYTVTVAEHAVDIVEGHTTYRLYVDMVNPEDKLSSISGGGDTPLILTTTDGFYNDDFGGTVASAINPAFYSFFPTLLGDSWITIGIESQPEEDQAAVSIVEGDIPLAAHFDATSPLSGTDILIDDSTGSAWYTLSDASNGLPDSETMRTMFMQLSIPTGGEICSTVNVQIFGMGIGANEILATYTFCGEGTFFPVSDEVVSGCTDSFACNYDASATEDDGSCEYASCVGCTDAEACNYDADAIYNDGSCEYTSCGTGGCTNESACNFNSEATYEDGTCEYSSCIGCTDENADNYDPEATIDNGSCEFLGCTDMEACNYDAAANAPDGSCTYAGANLDCDGNCLVDTDGDGVCDEFEVAGCQDPVACNYNIEASDEDGSCDYCSCGNSGGLLPGMQYTMTIEEHASDIITGTVTYRFYANMVNEDDFLSSVYGNNENPFILETSDGFYNSTYGGATADQVNPAFFSFFPELEGDSWVTIGIDSTPVGSEVGISTVESTEQPWVNSFNFGSESAGADILMNDETGGAWFVLNGSPNGLPDAVNNRVLFMQLTTSGTFSGTAHIQVFENGIGSEDIRSSFDFDGPGTYNPSVEDNACGCTDPAASNYDDSADYDDGSCDYNVYGCTDEMACNFDELATEDDDSCEFPFAGYDCNGDCLNDADMDGVCDEFEIAGCTEMMACNFNEMASDDDGSCTFAESGYDCNGNCLEDSDGDGVCDEFEVTGCQNVDACNYSMEATDDDGSCVFADAGYDCDGVCLSDADGDGVCDEFEVSDCTDMMACNYNAEATDDDGSCTYAESGYDCEGMCLADADMDGVCDEFEILGCEDELACNYSAEATEDDGSCTFAETNYDCDGNCLNDADMDGVCDELEVAGCTDMTACNYNEAATDDDGSCTFAEANYD
;
A
#
# COMPACT_ATOMS: atom_id res chain seq x y z
N MET A 1 23.29 0.21 -2.90
CA MET A 1 24.19 1.17 -2.20
C MET A 1 23.37 2.41 -1.79
N LYS A 2 23.39 3.05 -0.59
CA LYS A 2 24.14 3.01 0.71
C LYS A 2 23.08 3.18 1.84
N HIS A 3 23.23 2.77 3.10
CA HIS A 3 24.19 3.20 4.13
C HIS A 3 24.28 2.12 5.25
N LEU A 4 25.25 1.21 5.20
CA LEU A 4 25.63 0.38 6.36
C LEU A 4 26.87 0.98 7.02
N SER A 5 26.72 1.66 8.17
CA SER A 5 27.82 1.83 9.14
C SER A 5 27.33 2.48 10.46
N SER A 6 27.18 1.69 11.53
CA SER A 6 27.48 2.11 12.92
C SER A 6 27.30 0.95 13.93
N LEU A 7 28.02 -0.16 13.74
CA LEU A 7 28.11 -1.25 14.72
C LEU A 7 29.52 -1.27 15.35
N LEU A 8 29.84 -0.28 16.20
CA LEU A 8 30.92 -0.37 17.18
C LEU A 8 30.91 0.75 18.24
N SER A 9 31.03 0.37 19.53
CA SER A 9 31.15 1.25 20.71
C SER A 9 29.87 2.05 21.05
N ILE A 10 29.43 2.18 22.30
CA ILE A 10 30.23 2.43 23.51
C ILE A 10 29.66 1.67 24.73
N LEU A 11 30.49 0.82 25.34
CA LEU A 11 30.28 0.34 26.71
C LEU A 11 30.67 1.45 27.71
N VAL A 12 29.68 2.14 28.29
CA VAL A 12 29.89 2.97 29.49
C VAL A 12 28.85 2.59 30.54
N LEU A 13 29.28 1.79 31.51
CA LEU A 13 28.55 1.62 32.78
C LEU A 13 28.43 2.99 33.47
N PHE A 14 27.22 3.53 33.54
CA PHE A 14 26.88 4.54 34.54
C PHE A 14 26.19 3.86 35.72
N LEU A 15 26.97 3.57 36.76
CA LEU A 15 26.45 3.24 38.09
C LEU A 15 25.64 4.43 38.63
N ILE A 16 24.31 4.35 38.53
CA ILE A 16 23.38 5.20 39.26
C ILE A 16 22.98 4.44 40.54
N PRO A 17 23.14 5.02 41.74
CA PRO A 17 22.84 4.31 42.98
C PRO A 17 21.34 4.12 43.16
N PHE A 18 20.90 2.88 43.37
CA PHE A 18 19.53 2.54 43.76
C PHE A 18 19.08 3.36 44.97
N THR A 19 18.07 4.21 44.80
CA THR A 19 17.29 4.76 45.91
C THR A 19 16.23 3.75 46.33
N SER A 20 16.20 3.41 47.61
CA SER A 20 15.39 2.30 48.14
C SER A 20 13.88 2.56 48.11
N ILE A 21 13.15 1.60 47.53
CA ILE A 21 11.72 1.28 47.72
C ILE A 21 10.72 2.35 47.21
N GLY A 22 10.17 2.08 46.04
CA GLY A 22 8.91 2.65 45.53
C GLY A 22 8.38 1.76 44.41
N GLN A 23 7.55 0.76 44.77
CA GLN A 23 6.84 -0.20 43.91
C GLN A 23 7.67 -0.91 42.81
N ALA A 24 7.87 -2.22 42.98
CA ALA A 24 8.40 -3.09 41.93
C ALA A 24 7.24 -3.85 41.26
N TYR A 25 7.31 -4.00 39.94
CA TYR A 25 6.52 -4.99 39.20
C TYR A 25 6.79 -6.38 39.77
N THR A 26 5.77 -7.25 39.79
CA THR A 26 5.90 -8.64 40.25
C THR A 26 5.29 -9.60 39.26
N VAL A 27 5.73 -10.85 39.26
CA VAL A 27 5.03 -11.94 38.55
C VAL A 27 4.17 -12.69 39.55
N THR A 28 2.88 -12.86 39.27
CA THR A 28 1.98 -13.70 40.06
C THR A 28 1.55 -14.93 39.28
N VAL A 29 1.71 -16.10 39.90
CA VAL A 29 1.18 -17.40 39.45
C VAL A 29 -0.03 -17.75 40.33
N ALA A 30 -1.21 -17.88 39.74
CA ALA A 30 -2.47 -18.13 40.48
C ALA A 30 -3.25 -19.33 39.93
N GLU A 31 -3.82 -20.15 40.82
CA GLU A 31 -4.82 -21.17 40.47
C GLU A 31 -6.05 -20.47 39.86
N HIS A 32 -6.41 -20.86 38.65
CA HIS A 32 -7.64 -20.42 37.97
C HIS A 32 -8.77 -21.44 38.16
N ALA A 33 -8.46 -22.72 37.97
CA ALA A 33 -9.43 -23.81 38.11
C ALA A 33 -8.77 -25.17 38.35
N VAL A 34 -9.54 -26.13 38.88
CA VAL A 34 -9.13 -27.53 39.10
C VAL A 34 -10.12 -28.45 38.40
N ASP A 35 -9.62 -29.53 37.79
CA ASP A 35 -10.40 -30.55 37.09
C ASP A 35 -11.27 -30.01 35.93
N ILE A 36 -10.81 -28.98 35.20
CA ILE A 36 -11.35 -28.68 33.85
C ILE A 36 -11.03 -29.85 32.92
N VAL A 37 -9.75 -30.23 32.91
CA VAL A 37 -9.25 -31.50 32.37
C VAL A 37 -9.04 -32.43 33.56
N GLU A 38 -9.56 -33.66 33.50
CA GLU A 38 -9.56 -34.59 34.65
C GLU A 38 -8.12 -34.81 35.18
N GLY A 39 -7.89 -34.50 36.46
CA GLY A 39 -6.58 -34.64 37.11
C GLY A 39 -5.57 -33.53 36.81
N HIS A 40 -6.00 -32.39 36.24
CA HIS A 40 -5.16 -31.22 36.01
C HIS A 40 -5.66 -29.98 36.78
N THR A 41 -4.72 -29.07 37.07
CA THR A 41 -4.98 -27.74 37.63
C THR A 41 -4.51 -26.69 36.63
N THR A 42 -5.40 -25.77 36.28
CA THR A 42 -5.16 -24.65 35.36
C THR A 42 -4.68 -23.45 36.14
N TYR A 43 -3.51 -22.95 35.78
CA TYR A 43 -2.87 -21.77 36.34
C TYR A 43 -2.84 -20.64 35.31
N ARG A 44 -2.92 -19.41 35.81
CA ARG A 44 -2.71 -18.19 35.00
C ARG A 44 -1.57 -17.37 35.60
N LEU A 45 -0.73 -16.85 34.71
CA LEU A 45 0.46 -16.09 35.05
C LEU A 45 0.27 -14.64 34.61
N TYR A 46 0.59 -13.73 35.52
CA TYR A 46 0.36 -12.29 35.38
C TYR A 46 1.62 -11.50 35.71
N VAL A 47 1.82 -10.36 35.04
CA VAL A 47 2.64 -9.27 35.56
C VAL A 47 1.71 -8.34 36.35
N ASP A 48 1.97 -8.18 37.65
CA ASP A 48 1.36 -7.15 38.48
C ASP A 48 2.02 -5.79 38.14
N MET A 49 1.23 -4.87 37.60
CA MET A 49 1.68 -3.55 37.17
C MET A 49 1.65 -2.52 38.28
N VAL A 50 2.55 -1.53 38.17
CA VAL A 50 2.69 -0.45 39.15
C VAL A 50 1.82 0.75 38.77
N ASN A 51 1.87 1.19 37.51
CA ASN A 51 1.05 2.28 36.99
C ASN A 51 0.10 1.75 35.91
N PRO A 52 -1.11 2.34 35.76
CA PRO A 52 -2.10 1.88 34.78
C PRO A 52 -1.73 2.21 33.32
N GLU A 53 -0.73 3.06 33.11
CA GLU A 53 -0.23 3.48 31.79
C GLU A 53 1.02 2.69 31.33
N ASP A 54 1.54 1.79 32.17
CA ASP A 54 2.68 0.94 31.83
C ASP A 54 2.20 -0.25 30.97
N LYS A 55 2.86 -0.50 29.84
CA LYS A 55 2.51 -1.61 28.94
C LYS A 55 3.51 -2.75 29.04
N LEU A 56 3.02 -3.98 29.25
CA LEU A 56 3.77 -5.21 28.93
C LEU A 56 3.91 -5.29 27.41
N SER A 57 5.14 -5.32 26.90
CA SER A 57 5.38 -5.39 25.45
C SER A 57 5.83 -6.78 24.99
N SER A 58 6.70 -7.44 25.74
CA SER A 58 7.23 -8.75 25.36
C SER A 58 7.67 -9.62 26.54
N ILE A 59 7.70 -10.93 26.27
CA ILE A 59 8.37 -11.96 27.08
C ILE A 59 9.37 -12.67 26.17
N SER A 60 10.62 -12.88 26.62
CA SER A 60 11.70 -13.37 25.76
C SER A 60 12.72 -14.28 26.46
N GLY A 61 13.47 -15.04 25.65
CA GLY A 61 14.63 -15.83 26.08
C GLY A 61 15.71 -15.92 25.00
N GLY A 62 16.95 -16.12 25.42
CA GLY A 62 18.12 -16.34 24.56
C GLY A 62 19.38 -16.60 25.40
N GLY A 63 20.54 -16.77 24.75
CA GLY A 63 21.74 -17.34 25.38
C GLY A 63 22.29 -16.64 26.62
N ASP A 64 22.22 -15.31 26.69
CA ASP A 64 22.68 -14.55 27.87
C ASP A 64 21.57 -14.41 28.96
N THR A 65 20.30 -14.51 28.56
CA THR A 65 19.12 -14.39 29.43
C THR A 65 18.09 -15.46 29.05
N PRO A 66 18.25 -16.71 29.53
CA PRO A 66 17.43 -17.82 29.05
C PRO A 66 15.98 -17.71 29.52
N LEU A 67 15.04 -18.16 28.68
CA LEU A 67 13.67 -18.46 29.10
C LEU A 67 13.61 -19.94 29.44
N ILE A 68 13.12 -20.23 30.65
CA ILE A 68 13.02 -21.59 31.18
C ILE A 68 11.59 -21.78 31.66
N LEU A 69 10.92 -22.85 31.25
CA LEU A 69 9.64 -23.30 31.79
C LEU A 69 9.71 -24.80 32.03
N THR A 70 9.67 -25.21 33.29
CA THR A 70 9.69 -26.61 33.72
C THR A 70 8.42 -26.90 34.52
N THR A 71 7.73 -27.96 34.14
CA THR A 71 6.47 -28.38 34.77
C THR A 71 6.57 -29.81 35.28
N THR A 72 5.70 -30.19 36.21
CA THR A 72 5.68 -31.58 36.72
C THR A 72 4.93 -32.47 35.74
N ASP A 73 5.67 -33.33 35.01
CA ASP A 73 5.16 -34.25 34.00
C ASP A 73 4.49 -33.56 32.76
N GLY A 74 4.90 -32.33 32.44
CA GLY A 74 4.42 -31.57 31.29
C GLY A 74 3.19 -30.69 31.55
N PHE A 75 2.69 -30.05 30.49
CA PHE A 75 1.43 -29.31 30.47
C PHE A 75 0.48 -29.83 29.37
N TYR A 76 -0.80 -29.50 29.49
CA TYR A 76 -1.87 -30.01 28.62
C TYR A 76 -2.23 -29.00 27.52
N ASN A 77 -2.24 -29.48 26.27
CA ASN A 77 -2.82 -28.79 25.12
C ASN A 77 -4.05 -29.57 24.64
N ASP A 78 -5.13 -28.89 24.25
CA ASP A 78 -6.34 -29.50 23.65
C ASP A 78 -6.15 -29.69 22.14
N ASP A 79 -6.68 -30.77 21.55
CA ASP A 79 -6.60 -31.05 20.11
C ASP A 79 -7.27 -29.96 19.24
N PHE A 80 -8.14 -29.14 19.83
CA PHE A 80 -8.79 -27.96 19.22
C PHE A 80 -8.32 -26.62 19.82
N GLY A 81 -7.22 -26.67 20.57
CA GLY A 81 -6.53 -25.54 21.19
C GLY A 81 -5.76 -24.67 20.20
N GLY A 82 -4.98 -23.74 20.73
CA GLY A 82 -4.14 -22.87 19.91
C GLY A 82 -3.02 -22.21 20.71
N THR A 83 -1.88 -21.98 20.06
CA THR A 83 -0.66 -21.44 20.67
C THR A 83 -0.88 -20.12 21.43
N VAL A 84 -1.76 -19.27 20.92
CA VAL A 84 -2.14 -17.97 21.51
C VAL A 84 -3.63 -17.94 21.85
N ALA A 85 -4.01 -17.18 22.88
CA ALA A 85 -5.41 -17.02 23.30
C ALA A 85 -6.36 -16.65 22.14
N SER A 86 -5.90 -15.79 21.22
CA SER A 86 -6.66 -15.32 20.06
C SER A 86 -6.81 -16.35 18.94
N ALA A 87 -6.13 -17.50 18.99
CA ALA A 87 -6.38 -18.61 18.06
C ALA A 87 -7.60 -19.46 18.50
N ILE A 88 -8.06 -19.31 19.75
CA ILE A 88 -9.12 -20.14 20.31
C ILE A 88 -10.49 -19.49 20.07
N ASN A 89 -11.39 -20.19 19.37
CA ASN A 89 -12.74 -19.70 19.11
C ASN A 89 -13.67 -19.95 20.33
N PRO A 90 -14.21 -18.91 20.99
CA PRO A 90 -15.02 -19.07 22.21
C PRO A 90 -16.33 -19.85 22.01
N ALA A 91 -16.83 -19.99 20.79
CA ALA A 91 -18.01 -20.79 20.50
C ALA A 91 -17.79 -22.29 20.81
N PHE A 92 -16.54 -22.76 20.67
CA PHE A 92 -16.18 -24.16 20.86
C PHE A 92 -16.15 -24.63 22.31
N TYR A 93 -16.02 -23.74 23.31
CA TYR A 93 -16.09 -24.10 24.74
C TYR A 93 -17.39 -24.83 25.12
N SER A 94 -18.49 -24.58 24.39
CA SER A 94 -19.77 -25.24 24.62
C SER A 94 -19.84 -26.69 24.09
N PHE A 95 -18.94 -27.05 23.18
CA PHE A 95 -18.84 -28.36 22.54
C PHE A 95 -17.66 -29.20 23.07
N PHE A 96 -16.55 -28.53 23.39
CA PHE A 96 -15.31 -29.13 23.92
C PHE A 96 -14.95 -28.47 25.26
N PRO A 97 -15.48 -28.94 26.40
CA PRO A 97 -15.24 -28.30 27.70
C PRO A 97 -13.79 -28.35 28.20
N THR A 98 -12.97 -29.27 27.66
CA THR A 98 -11.54 -29.39 27.95
C THR A 98 -10.71 -28.23 27.39
N LEU A 99 -11.19 -27.58 26.33
CA LEU A 99 -10.58 -26.40 25.69
C LEU A 99 -10.47 -25.20 26.64
N LEU A 100 -11.30 -25.12 27.69
CA LEU A 100 -11.15 -24.12 28.76
C LEU A 100 -9.88 -24.32 29.60
N GLY A 101 -9.30 -25.52 29.56
CA GLY A 101 -8.06 -25.91 30.21
C GLY A 101 -6.89 -26.03 29.24
N ASP A 102 -7.03 -25.57 28.00
CA ASP A 102 -5.92 -25.48 27.06
C ASP A 102 -4.81 -24.56 27.58
N SER A 103 -3.57 -24.82 27.16
CA SER A 103 -2.39 -24.04 27.56
C SER A 103 -1.92 -23.17 26.40
N TRP A 104 -1.65 -21.90 26.66
CA TRP A 104 -1.36 -20.91 25.63
C TRP A 104 -0.64 -19.69 26.20
N ILE A 105 0.01 -18.93 25.32
CA ILE A 105 0.64 -17.65 25.64
C ILE A 105 -0.24 -16.47 25.23
N THR A 106 -0.05 -15.33 25.88
CA THR A 106 -0.76 -14.08 25.57
C THR A 106 0.04 -12.85 26.01
N ILE A 107 -0.52 -11.67 25.74
CA ILE A 107 -0.29 -10.41 26.44
C ILE A 107 -1.68 -9.77 26.57
N GLY A 108 -2.23 -9.77 27.79
CA GLY A 108 -3.52 -9.18 28.18
C GLY A 108 -4.80 -9.84 27.64
N ILE A 109 -4.74 -10.51 26.49
CA ILE A 109 -5.91 -11.09 25.82
C ILE A 109 -6.25 -12.48 26.39
N GLU A 110 -7.52 -12.74 26.70
CA GLU A 110 -8.01 -14.07 27.11
C GLU A 110 -8.89 -14.77 26.05
N SER A 111 -9.21 -14.11 24.93
CA SER A 111 -9.98 -14.70 23.83
C SER A 111 -9.68 -14.02 22.48
N GLN A 112 -10.68 -13.70 21.66
CA GLN A 112 -10.48 -12.91 20.44
C GLN A 112 -10.18 -11.43 20.80
N PRO A 113 -9.32 -10.72 20.04
CA PRO A 113 -9.03 -9.31 20.27
C PRO A 113 -10.28 -8.43 20.06
N GLU A 114 -10.39 -7.38 20.87
CA GLU A 114 -11.33 -6.27 20.64
C GLU A 114 -10.72 -5.21 19.70
N GLU A 115 -11.49 -4.18 19.31
CA GLU A 115 -11.18 -3.21 18.25
C GLU A 115 -9.84 -2.45 18.43
N ASP A 116 -9.38 -2.31 19.68
CA ASP A 116 -8.14 -1.63 20.08
C ASP A 116 -7.00 -2.59 20.50
N GLN A 117 -7.20 -3.90 20.35
CA GLN A 117 -6.26 -4.94 20.77
C GLN A 117 -5.60 -5.64 19.57
N ALA A 118 -4.33 -6.02 19.72
CA ALA A 118 -3.59 -6.77 18.71
C ALA A 118 -3.31 -8.20 19.17
N ALA A 119 -3.54 -9.16 18.27
CA ALA A 119 -3.12 -10.55 18.44
C ALA A 119 -1.61 -10.63 18.73
N VAL A 120 -1.23 -11.54 19.62
CA VAL A 120 0.17 -11.72 20.02
C VAL A 120 0.99 -12.30 18.88
N SER A 121 2.09 -11.63 18.56
CA SER A 121 3.06 -12.08 17.57
C SER A 121 4.16 -12.90 18.24
N ILE A 122 4.66 -13.92 17.57
CA ILE A 122 5.75 -14.79 18.04
C ILE A 122 6.93 -14.63 17.09
N VAL A 123 8.13 -14.46 17.66
CA VAL A 123 9.41 -14.54 16.96
C VAL A 123 10.08 -15.85 17.37
N GLU A 124 10.39 -16.68 16.37
CA GLU A 124 11.01 -17.98 16.56
C GLU A 124 12.50 -17.95 16.23
N GLY A 125 13.30 -18.52 17.13
CA GLY A 125 14.69 -18.88 16.90
C GLY A 125 14.86 -20.35 16.51
N ASP A 126 16.07 -20.87 16.70
CA ASP A 126 16.44 -22.28 16.51
C ASP A 126 15.62 -23.25 17.39
N ILE A 127 15.05 -22.76 18.50
CA ILE A 127 14.19 -23.54 19.40
C ILE A 127 12.73 -23.04 19.26
N PRO A 128 11.83 -23.83 18.63
CA PRO A 128 10.50 -23.38 18.25
C PRO A 128 9.53 -23.35 19.45
N LEU A 129 9.28 -22.15 19.98
CA LEU A 129 8.43 -21.88 21.13
C LEU A 129 6.97 -22.28 20.90
N ALA A 130 6.38 -21.89 19.77
CA ALA A 130 4.99 -22.18 19.42
C ALA A 130 4.70 -23.68 19.38
N ALA A 131 5.70 -24.48 18.98
CA ALA A 131 5.59 -25.93 18.88
C ALA A 131 5.42 -26.63 20.24
N HIS A 132 5.63 -25.95 21.38
CA HIS A 132 5.30 -26.49 22.70
C HIS A 132 3.81 -26.38 23.06
N PHE A 133 3.08 -25.45 22.43
CA PHE A 133 1.65 -25.20 22.68
C PHE A 133 0.72 -25.79 21.59
N ASP A 134 1.25 -26.05 20.39
CA ASP A 134 0.55 -26.78 19.33
C ASP A 134 0.32 -28.26 19.74
N ALA A 135 -0.94 -28.67 19.86
CA ALA A 135 -1.31 -30.05 20.20
C ALA A 135 -0.84 -31.11 19.19
N THR A 136 -0.63 -30.73 17.92
CA THR A 136 -0.20 -31.62 16.83
C THR A 136 1.32 -31.82 16.79
N SER A 137 2.08 -30.95 17.45
CA SER A 137 3.54 -30.94 17.46
C SER A 137 4.15 -32.08 18.29
N PRO A 138 5.33 -32.62 17.91
CA PRO A 138 6.08 -33.57 18.72
C PRO A 138 6.65 -32.97 20.04
N LEU A 139 6.62 -31.65 20.20
CA LEU A 139 7.02 -30.92 21.42
C LEU A 139 5.84 -30.51 22.30
N SER A 140 4.60 -30.81 21.89
CA SER A 140 3.36 -30.51 22.60
C SER A 140 3.44 -30.87 24.10
N GLY A 141 3.24 -29.87 24.96
CA GLY A 141 3.16 -30.03 26.41
C GLY A 141 4.50 -30.30 27.11
N THR A 142 5.64 -30.18 26.40
CA THR A 142 6.98 -30.44 26.97
C THR A 142 7.60 -29.18 27.57
N ASP A 143 8.51 -29.36 28.54
CA ASP A 143 9.28 -28.27 29.15
C ASP A 143 9.99 -27.40 28.09
N ILE A 144 9.98 -26.08 28.29
CA ILE A 144 10.55 -25.09 27.36
C ILE A 144 11.90 -24.61 27.89
N LEU A 145 12.92 -24.59 27.03
CA LEU A 145 14.23 -24.04 27.32
C LEU A 145 14.71 -23.28 26.08
N ILE A 146 14.73 -21.94 26.16
CA ILE A 146 15.27 -21.05 25.13
C ILE A 146 16.57 -20.46 25.68
N ASP A 147 17.69 -21.09 25.35
CA ASP A 147 19.06 -20.72 25.78
C ASP A 147 20.07 -20.65 24.62
N ASP A 148 19.58 -20.61 23.38
CA ASP A 148 20.39 -20.46 22.16
C ASP A 148 20.65 -18.99 21.79
N SER A 149 21.57 -18.75 20.85
CA SER A 149 21.98 -17.40 20.46
C SER A 149 21.02 -16.65 19.54
N THR A 150 20.01 -17.32 18.97
CA THR A 150 18.97 -16.68 18.14
C THR A 150 17.81 -16.19 19.01
N GLY A 151 17.40 -17.01 19.99
CA GLY A 151 16.37 -16.70 20.96
C GLY A 151 14.95 -16.69 20.38
N SER A 152 13.97 -16.75 21.27
CA SER A 152 12.55 -16.75 20.93
C SER A 152 11.79 -15.82 21.87
N ALA A 153 10.75 -15.17 21.36
CA ALA A 153 9.96 -14.19 22.09
C ALA A 153 8.51 -14.15 21.64
N TRP A 154 7.61 -13.67 22.49
CA TRP A 154 6.28 -13.24 22.06
C TRP A 154 6.02 -11.81 22.54
N TYR A 155 5.33 -11.05 21.69
CA TYR A 155 5.18 -9.61 21.85
C TYR A 155 3.85 -9.09 21.31
N THR A 156 3.53 -7.87 21.73
CA THR A 156 2.46 -7.05 21.14
C THR A 156 3.03 -5.68 20.78
N LEU A 157 2.38 -5.00 19.85
CA LEU A 157 2.81 -3.69 19.37
C LEU A 157 2.57 -2.60 20.44
N SER A 158 3.34 -1.51 20.38
CA SER A 158 3.34 -0.47 21.42
C SER A 158 2.05 0.35 21.47
N ASP A 159 1.32 0.42 20.37
CA ASP A 159 0.02 1.07 20.21
C ASP A 159 -1.13 0.23 20.79
N ALA A 160 -1.11 -1.09 20.56
CA ALA A 160 -2.12 -2.05 21.02
C ALA A 160 -2.45 -1.93 22.52
N SER A 161 -3.74 -1.95 22.87
CA SER A 161 -4.20 -1.68 24.24
C SER A 161 -3.98 -2.86 25.20
N ASN A 162 -3.94 -4.09 24.69
CA ASN A 162 -3.80 -5.31 25.49
C ASN A 162 -2.45 -5.45 26.23
N GLY A 163 -1.47 -4.60 25.97
CA GLY A 163 -0.28 -4.46 26.83
C GLY A 163 -0.58 -3.84 28.21
N LEU A 164 -1.68 -3.08 28.35
CA LEU A 164 -2.05 -2.40 29.59
C LEU A 164 -2.55 -3.39 30.67
N PRO A 165 -2.47 -3.03 31.96
CA PRO A 165 -3.08 -3.80 33.02
C PRO A 165 -4.61 -3.66 33.03
N ASP A 166 -5.30 -4.72 33.44
CA ASP A 166 -6.71 -4.65 33.80
C ASP A 166 -6.96 -3.60 34.91
N SER A 167 -7.97 -2.77 34.69
CA SER A 167 -8.25 -1.59 35.51
C SER A 167 -8.70 -1.87 36.95
N GLU A 168 -9.22 -3.08 37.23
CA GLU A 168 -9.62 -3.47 38.60
C GLU A 168 -8.49 -4.17 39.37
N THR A 169 -7.71 -5.00 38.67
CA THR A 169 -6.71 -5.90 39.29
C THR A 169 -5.27 -5.43 39.17
N MET A 170 -4.98 -4.42 38.35
CA MET A 170 -3.63 -3.93 38.04
C MET A 170 -2.70 -5.03 37.50
N ARG A 171 -3.22 -5.89 36.61
CA ARG A 171 -2.51 -7.07 36.08
C ARG A 171 -2.64 -7.20 34.59
N THR A 172 -1.55 -7.57 33.92
CA THR A 172 -1.55 -8.04 32.54
C THR A 172 -1.25 -9.52 32.53
N MET A 173 -2.14 -10.35 31.98
CA MET A 173 -1.92 -11.79 31.82
C MET A 173 -0.86 -12.03 30.73
N PHE A 174 -0.05 -13.07 30.85
CA PHE A 174 0.90 -13.46 29.79
C PHE A 174 0.91 -14.95 29.42
N MET A 175 0.31 -15.83 30.23
CA MET A 175 0.30 -17.27 29.96
C MET A 175 -0.80 -18.01 30.76
N GLN A 176 -1.43 -19.01 30.15
CA GLN A 176 -2.23 -20.04 30.81
C GLN A 176 -1.53 -21.40 30.68
N LEU A 177 -1.47 -22.17 31.77
CA LEU A 177 -0.91 -23.54 31.78
C LEU A 177 -1.80 -24.48 32.59
N SER A 178 -2.18 -25.62 32.02
CA SER A 178 -2.80 -26.73 32.76
C SER A 178 -1.80 -27.85 32.99
N ILE A 179 -1.45 -28.10 34.26
CA ILE A 179 -0.50 -29.15 34.65
C ILE A 179 -1.17 -30.19 35.55
N PRO A 180 -0.62 -31.41 35.67
CA PRO A 180 -1.14 -32.44 36.58
C PRO A 180 -1.36 -31.93 38.01
N THR A 181 -2.52 -32.21 38.60
CA THR A 181 -2.92 -31.67 39.92
C THR A 181 -1.96 -32.07 41.03
N GLY A 182 -1.37 -31.06 41.67
CA GLY A 182 -0.33 -31.24 42.69
C GLY A 182 1.10 -31.24 42.14
N GLY A 183 1.28 -30.96 40.85
CA GLY A 183 2.54 -30.54 40.25
C GLY A 183 2.87 -29.08 40.52
N GLU A 184 4.10 -28.69 40.19
CA GLU A 184 4.63 -27.33 40.31
C GLU A 184 5.05 -26.78 38.92
N ILE A 185 4.90 -25.47 38.73
CA ILE A 185 5.46 -24.70 37.60
C ILE A 185 6.71 -24.00 38.12
N CYS A 186 7.87 -24.26 37.53
CA CYS A 186 9.12 -23.55 37.77
C CYS A 186 9.54 -22.82 36.49
N SER A 187 9.91 -21.55 36.59
CA SER A 187 10.23 -20.77 35.40
C SER A 187 11.23 -19.65 35.67
N THR A 188 12.00 -19.31 34.65
CA THR A 188 12.71 -18.04 34.51
C THR A 188 12.19 -17.35 33.26
N VAL A 189 11.68 -16.12 33.41
CA VAL A 189 11.18 -15.29 32.29
C VAL A 189 11.80 -13.91 32.32
N ASN A 190 12.03 -13.35 31.14
CA ASN A 190 12.52 -11.98 30.95
C ASN A 190 11.38 -11.16 30.37
N VAL A 191 11.06 -10.05 31.02
CA VAL A 191 9.86 -9.24 30.78
C VAL A 191 10.28 -7.83 30.39
N GLN A 192 9.70 -7.30 29.31
CA GLN A 192 9.90 -5.94 28.85
C GLN A 192 8.64 -5.10 29.08
N ILE A 193 8.78 -3.99 29.81
CA ILE A 193 7.69 -3.06 30.15
C ILE A 193 8.07 -1.66 29.69
N PHE A 194 7.16 -0.95 29.01
CA PHE A 194 7.35 0.46 28.65
C PHE A 194 6.54 1.36 29.58
N GLY A 195 7.23 2.28 30.27
CA GLY A 195 6.58 3.27 31.12
C GLY A 195 6.03 4.46 30.33
N MET A 196 4.78 4.86 30.62
CA MET A 196 4.05 5.97 29.98
C MET A 196 3.81 5.83 28.46
N GLY A 197 3.72 4.60 27.92
CA GLY A 197 3.25 4.35 26.55
C GLY A 197 4.11 4.84 25.37
N ILE A 198 5.28 5.46 25.60
CA ILE A 198 6.20 5.91 24.54
C ILE A 198 7.65 5.52 24.88
N GLY A 199 8.32 4.90 23.90
CA GLY A 199 9.53 4.07 24.07
C GLY A 199 10.84 4.76 24.44
N ALA A 200 10.85 5.59 25.49
CA ALA A 200 12.06 6.21 26.06
C ALA A 200 12.45 5.62 27.44
N ASN A 201 11.51 5.00 28.16
CA ASN A 201 11.72 4.42 29.48
C ASN A 201 11.39 2.91 29.47
N GLU A 202 12.30 2.14 28.88
CA GLU A 202 12.25 0.67 28.90
C GLU A 202 12.63 0.12 30.28
N ILE A 203 11.87 -0.85 30.76
CA ILE A 203 12.14 -1.58 32.00
C ILE A 203 12.25 -3.07 31.65
N LEU A 204 13.47 -3.59 31.75
CA LEU A 204 13.77 -5.01 31.61
C LEU A 204 13.87 -5.65 33.00
N ALA A 205 13.16 -6.75 33.21
CA ALA A 205 13.12 -7.46 34.48
C ALA A 205 13.10 -8.99 34.29
N THR A 206 14.02 -9.67 34.97
CA THR A 206 14.07 -11.14 35.02
C THR A 206 13.42 -11.64 36.31
N TYR A 207 12.56 -12.65 36.20
CA TYR A 207 11.88 -13.30 37.32
C TYR A 207 12.20 -14.78 37.32
N THR A 208 12.61 -15.32 38.46
CA THR A 208 12.76 -16.76 38.68
C THR A 208 11.82 -17.20 39.78
N PHE A 209 10.95 -18.17 39.50
CA PHE A 209 9.91 -18.61 40.41
C PHE A 209 9.63 -20.12 40.33
N CYS A 210 9.04 -20.66 41.40
CA CYS A 210 8.56 -22.04 41.48
C CYS A 210 7.28 -22.10 42.34
N GLY A 211 6.23 -22.71 41.80
CA GLY A 211 4.92 -22.86 42.44
C GLY A 211 4.03 -21.62 42.39
N GLU A 212 2.89 -21.69 43.07
CA GLU A 212 1.96 -20.58 43.22
C GLU A 212 2.51 -19.47 44.12
N GLY A 213 2.21 -18.21 43.78
CA GLY A 213 2.57 -17.05 44.60
C GLY A 213 2.84 -15.80 43.79
N THR A 214 3.35 -14.77 44.48
CA THR A 214 3.81 -13.51 43.89
C THR A 214 5.33 -13.40 44.09
N PHE A 215 6.04 -13.13 43.00
CA PHE A 215 7.49 -13.21 42.89
C PHE A 215 8.07 -11.87 42.44
N PHE A 216 9.17 -11.48 43.08
CA PHE A 216 9.88 -10.24 42.82
C PHE A 216 10.95 -10.47 41.74
N PRO A 217 11.33 -9.42 40.97
CA PRO A 217 12.41 -9.55 40.01
C PRO A 217 13.70 -9.90 40.74
N VAL A 218 14.59 -10.63 40.06
CA VAL A 218 15.91 -10.96 40.58
C VAL A 218 16.69 -9.66 40.71
N SER A 219 16.81 -9.16 41.95
CA SER A 219 17.69 -8.04 42.22
C SER A 219 19.13 -8.50 42.05
N ASP A 220 19.87 -7.83 41.16
CA ASP A 220 21.31 -8.04 40.97
C ASP A 220 22.03 -7.87 42.31
N GLU A 221 22.37 -8.98 42.98
CA GLU A 221 23.02 -8.92 44.29
C GLU A 221 24.47 -8.49 44.09
N VAL A 222 24.83 -7.36 44.70
CA VAL A 222 26.21 -6.88 44.71
C VAL A 222 27.06 -7.86 45.54
N VAL A 223 27.74 -8.77 44.86
CA VAL A 223 28.67 -9.71 45.47
C VAL A 223 29.94 -8.95 45.84
N SER A 224 30.05 -8.56 47.10
CA SER A 224 31.24 -7.90 47.63
C SER A 224 32.40 -8.91 47.80
N GLY A 225 33.50 -8.70 47.08
CA GLY A 225 34.69 -9.56 47.14
C GLY A 225 35.86 -8.97 46.35
N CYS A 226 37.01 -9.65 46.31
CA CYS A 226 38.17 -9.13 45.59
C CYS A 226 38.00 -9.25 44.07
N THR A 227 37.89 -8.12 43.37
CA THR A 227 37.73 -8.05 41.91
C THR A 227 39.05 -7.99 41.13
N ASP A 228 40.20 -7.86 41.82
CA ASP A 228 41.53 -7.87 41.18
C ASP A 228 41.98 -9.32 40.89
N SER A 229 42.00 -9.69 39.60
CA SER A 229 42.35 -11.03 39.12
C SER A 229 43.80 -11.45 39.36
N PHE A 230 44.65 -10.58 39.93
CA PHE A 230 46.01 -10.89 40.36
C PHE A 230 46.14 -11.13 41.88
N ALA A 231 45.05 -11.06 42.66
CA ALA A 231 45.05 -11.34 44.09
C ALA A 231 44.94 -12.85 44.39
N CYS A 232 45.53 -13.29 45.50
CA CYS A 232 45.46 -14.69 45.97
C CYS A 232 44.04 -15.13 46.39
N ASN A 233 43.14 -14.17 46.62
CA ASN A 233 41.74 -14.38 47.00
C ASN A 233 40.76 -13.71 46.02
N TYR A 234 41.16 -13.56 44.75
CA TYR A 234 40.25 -13.12 43.68
C TYR A 234 38.97 -13.96 43.65
N ASP A 235 37.83 -13.28 43.53
CA ASP A 235 36.52 -13.90 43.37
C ASP A 235 35.91 -13.46 42.04
N ALA A 236 35.81 -14.39 41.09
CA ALA A 236 35.26 -14.12 39.77
C ALA A 236 33.74 -13.84 39.75
N SER A 237 33.06 -14.03 40.88
CA SER A 237 31.65 -13.64 41.05
C SER A 237 31.46 -12.26 41.67
N ALA A 238 32.53 -11.59 42.12
CA ALA A 238 32.44 -10.30 42.79
C ALA A 238 32.18 -9.14 41.82
N THR A 239 31.16 -8.33 42.13
CA THR A 239 30.75 -7.14 41.36
C THR A 239 31.11 -5.82 42.03
N GLU A 240 31.53 -5.83 43.31
CA GLU A 240 32.10 -4.68 44.03
C GLU A 240 33.34 -5.08 44.85
N ASP A 241 34.43 -4.30 44.76
CA ASP A 241 35.65 -4.52 45.54
C ASP A 241 35.44 -4.16 47.02
N ASP A 242 35.40 -5.17 47.89
CA ASP A 242 35.26 -5.00 49.34
C ASP A 242 36.58 -4.61 50.05
N GLY A 243 37.68 -4.54 49.29
CA GLY A 243 39.02 -4.26 49.79
C GLY A 243 39.69 -5.47 50.45
N SER A 244 39.17 -6.69 50.26
CA SER A 244 39.77 -7.92 50.80
C SER A 244 40.99 -8.42 50.02
N CYS A 245 41.30 -7.86 48.84
CA CYS A 245 42.40 -8.31 47.98
C CYS A 245 43.75 -8.41 48.70
N GLU A 246 44.28 -9.63 48.80
CA GLU A 246 45.57 -9.94 49.42
C GLU A 246 46.46 -10.78 48.50
N TYR A 247 47.77 -10.58 48.61
CA TYR A 247 48.76 -11.01 47.62
C TYR A 247 49.92 -11.82 48.24
N ALA A 248 49.74 -12.32 49.48
CA ALA A 248 50.82 -12.85 50.30
C ALA A 248 50.66 -14.32 50.71
N SER A 249 49.44 -14.86 50.69
CA SER A 249 49.18 -16.26 51.08
C SER A 249 49.59 -17.30 50.04
N CYS A 250 49.54 -16.97 48.75
CA CYS A 250 49.77 -17.91 47.64
C CYS A 250 51.20 -17.85 47.05
N VAL A 251 52.22 -17.52 47.84
CA VAL A 251 53.61 -17.36 47.38
C VAL A 251 54.53 -18.43 48.01
N GLY A 252 55.23 -19.21 47.18
CA GLY A 252 56.06 -20.34 47.60
C GLY A 252 56.81 -21.00 46.43
N CYS A 253 57.36 -22.21 46.60
CA CYS A 253 58.01 -22.91 45.49
C CYS A 253 56.96 -23.63 44.61
N THR A 254 56.61 -23.04 43.47
CA THR A 254 55.58 -23.56 42.54
C THR A 254 56.05 -24.67 41.60
N ASP A 255 57.31 -25.12 41.73
CA ASP A 255 57.91 -26.11 40.82
C ASP A 255 57.85 -27.52 41.41
N ALA A 256 57.03 -28.38 40.79
CA ALA A 256 56.78 -29.75 41.24
C ALA A 256 58.01 -30.67 41.22
N GLU A 257 59.08 -30.30 40.51
CA GLU A 257 60.33 -31.07 40.42
C GLU A 257 61.35 -30.68 41.50
N ALA A 258 61.12 -29.59 42.22
CA ALA A 258 61.94 -29.20 43.35
C ALA A 258 61.78 -30.20 44.51
N CYS A 259 62.89 -30.63 45.12
CA CYS A 259 62.85 -31.44 46.34
C CYS A 259 62.24 -30.67 47.57
N ASN A 260 61.67 -29.45 47.39
CA ASN A 260 60.88 -28.66 48.35
C ASN A 260 59.64 -27.92 47.77
N TYR A 261 59.02 -28.45 46.71
CA TYR A 261 57.74 -27.98 46.14
C TYR A 261 56.64 -27.70 47.19
N ASP A 262 55.86 -26.64 46.98
CA ASP A 262 54.63 -26.33 47.71
C ASP A 262 53.44 -26.24 46.72
N ALA A 263 52.44 -27.11 46.91
CA ALA A 263 51.33 -27.27 45.98
C ALA A 263 50.22 -26.22 46.12
N ASP A 264 50.24 -25.43 47.21
CA ASP A 264 49.27 -24.37 47.47
C ASP A 264 49.78 -22.99 47.01
N ALA A 265 50.96 -22.92 46.36
CA ALA A 265 51.57 -21.71 45.84
C ALA A 265 51.22 -21.44 44.37
N ILE A 266 50.82 -20.20 44.07
CA ILE A 266 50.50 -19.70 42.72
C ILE A 266 51.66 -18.85 42.16
N TYR A 267 52.36 -18.11 43.03
CA TYR A 267 53.49 -17.25 42.66
C TYR A 267 54.82 -17.77 43.23
N ASN A 268 55.86 -17.83 42.39
CA ASN A 268 57.15 -18.37 42.80
C ASN A 268 58.02 -17.37 43.58
N ASP A 269 58.36 -17.66 44.84
CA ASP A 269 59.20 -16.80 45.69
C ASP A 269 60.72 -16.99 45.46
N GLY A 270 61.11 -17.94 44.61
CA GLY A 270 62.50 -18.29 44.33
C GLY A 270 63.13 -19.26 45.35
N SER A 271 62.34 -19.96 46.18
CA SER A 271 62.84 -20.87 47.23
C SER A 271 63.18 -22.31 46.80
N CYS A 272 63.06 -22.66 45.52
CA CYS A 272 63.18 -24.05 45.03
C CYS A 272 64.62 -24.65 45.04
N GLU A 273 64.76 -25.91 45.49
CA GLU A 273 66.00 -26.70 45.63
C GLU A 273 65.89 -28.09 44.96
N TYR A 274 66.87 -28.49 44.15
CA TYR A 274 66.77 -29.70 43.29
C TYR A 274 67.89 -30.74 43.47
N THR A 275 68.96 -30.43 44.22
CA THR A 275 70.25 -31.16 44.08
C THR A 275 70.44 -32.32 45.07
N SER A 276 69.46 -32.63 45.93
CA SER A 276 69.60 -33.67 46.95
C SER A 276 69.15 -35.08 46.51
N CYS A 277 68.57 -35.23 45.30
CA CYS A 277 67.64 -36.32 45.01
C CYS A 277 67.89 -37.29 43.78
N GLY A 278 69.06 -37.38 43.10
CA GLY A 278 69.18 -38.14 41.78
C GLY A 278 70.42 -38.97 41.32
N THR A 279 70.31 -39.57 40.10
CA THR A 279 71.19 -40.58 39.39
C THR A 279 71.89 -39.99 38.12
N GLY A 280 72.75 -40.69 37.35
CA GLY A 280 73.52 -40.10 36.21
C GLY A 280 73.45 -40.82 34.86
N GLY A 281 73.63 -40.07 33.75
CA GLY A 281 73.50 -40.49 32.33
C GLY A 281 73.50 -39.26 31.37
N CYS A 282 73.12 -39.41 30.10
CA CYS A 282 72.88 -38.26 29.21
C CYS A 282 71.60 -37.52 29.64
N THR A 283 71.74 -36.28 30.13
CA THR A 283 70.65 -35.42 30.60
C THR A 283 70.29 -34.34 29.59
N ASN A 284 70.97 -34.27 28.45
CA ASN A 284 70.60 -33.36 27.38
C ASN A 284 69.40 -33.93 26.60
N GLU A 285 68.21 -33.39 26.83
CA GLU A 285 66.95 -33.74 26.16
C GLU A 285 67.04 -33.64 24.63
N SER A 286 67.87 -32.74 24.10
CA SER A 286 68.08 -32.59 22.66
C SER A 286 68.95 -33.68 22.03
N ALA A 287 69.32 -34.74 22.77
CA ALA A 287 70.08 -35.87 22.28
C ALA A 287 69.17 -37.07 21.96
N CYS A 288 69.40 -37.73 20.82
CA CYS A 288 68.65 -38.92 20.38
C CYS A 288 68.72 -40.11 21.36
N ASN A 289 69.62 -40.08 22.35
CA ASN A 289 69.76 -41.06 23.41
C ASN A 289 69.67 -40.46 24.83
N PHE A 290 68.93 -39.35 24.97
CA PHE A 290 68.52 -38.81 26.26
C PHE A 290 67.95 -39.89 27.19
N ASN A 291 68.23 -39.78 28.48
CA ASN A 291 67.71 -40.67 29.51
C ASN A 291 67.10 -39.84 30.64
N SER A 292 65.77 -39.79 30.72
CA SER A 292 65.01 -39.01 31.71
C SER A 292 65.28 -39.41 33.17
N GLU A 293 65.84 -40.59 33.43
CA GLU A 293 66.24 -41.02 34.78
C GLU A 293 67.64 -40.50 35.20
N ALA A 294 68.27 -39.70 34.34
CA ALA A 294 69.57 -39.07 34.61
C ALA A 294 69.40 -37.64 35.12
N THR A 295 70.02 -37.36 36.26
CA THR A 295 70.02 -36.04 36.94
C THR A 295 71.41 -35.40 36.99
N TYR A 296 72.40 -35.99 36.33
CA TYR A 296 73.67 -35.33 35.99
C TYR A 296 74.33 -35.98 34.76
N GLU A 297 74.90 -35.13 33.91
CA GLU A 297 75.60 -35.51 32.67
C GLU A 297 76.78 -36.46 32.91
N ASP A 298 76.83 -37.56 32.15
CA ASP A 298 77.99 -38.46 32.07
C ASP A 298 78.74 -38.41 30.73
N GLY A 299 78.27 -37.62 29.77
CA GLY A 299 78.93 -37.37 28.49
C GLY A 299 78.66 -38.42 27.40
N THR A 300 77.52 -39.12 27.46
CA THR A 300 77.14 -40.19 26.52
C THR A 300 76.23 -39.78 25.35
N CYS A 301 75.88 -38.49 25.23
CA CYS A 301 74.89 -38.00 24.26
C CYS A 301 75.27 -38.10 22.76
N GLU A 302 74.28 -38.41 21.92
CA GLU A 302 74.32 -38.61 20.46
C GLU A 302 73.19 -37.81 19.78
N TYR A 303 73.39 -37.31 18.54
CA TYR A 303 72.55 -36.23 17.97
C TYR A 303 72.25 -36.40 16.46
N SER A 304 72.41 -37.58 15.88
CA SER A 304 72.40 -37.79 14.42
C SER A 304 71.47 -38.90 13.91
N SER A 305 70.76 -39.59 14.81
CA SER A 305 69.83 -40.67 14.46
C SER A 305 68.35 -40.29 14.42
N CYS A 306 67.99 -39.09 14.90
CA CYS A 306 66.62 -38.61 15.12
C CYS A 306 66.30 -37.30 14.37
N ILE A 307 66.87 -37.13 13.18
CA ILE A 307 66.78 -35.89 12.38
C ILE A 307 65.74 -36.04 11.26
N GLY A 308 64.73 -35.16 11.25
CA GLY A 308 63.62 -35.08 10.28
C GLY A 308 62.72 -33.87 10.62
N CYS A 309 61.62 -33.65 9.90
CA CYS A 309 60.69 -32.57 10.28
C CYS A 309 59.96 -32.93 11.58
N THR A 310 59.98 -32.04 12.58
CA THR A 310 59.34 -32.26 13.89
C THR A 310 58.06 -31.45 14.12
N ASP A 311 57.62 -30.66 13.13
CA ASP A 311 56.36 -29.93 13.22
C ASP A 311 55.21 -30.85 12.84
N GLU A 312 54.29 -31.12 13.77
CA GLU A 312 53.15 -32.03 13.56
C GLU A 312 52.14 -31.53 12.52
N ASN A 313 52.23 -30.24 12.13
CA ASN A 313 51.38 -29.60 11.13
C ASN A 313 51.99 -29.60 9.73
N ALA A 314 53.22 -30.10 9.56
CA ALA A 314 53.86 -30.23 8.26
C ALA A 314 53.49 -31.56 7.58
N ASP A 315 53.23 -31.56 6.27
CA ASP A 315 52.82 -32.74 5.51
C ASP A 315 53.89 -33.83 5.43
N ASN A 316 55.14 -33.48 5.68
CA ASN A 316 56.27 -34.41 5.77
C ASN A 316 56.82 -34.58 7.20
N TYR A 317 55.99 -34.29 8.21
CA TYR A 317 56.24 -34.62 9.61
C TYR A 317 56.71 -36.07 9.79
N ASP A 318 57.84 -36.25 10.49
CA ASP A 318 58.34 -37.56 10.88
C ASP A 318 58.16 -37.71 12.41
N PRO A 319 57.19 -38.51 12.89
CA PRO A 319 56.92 -38.65 14.33
C PRO A 319 58.04 -39.37 15.11
N GLU A 320 59.09 -39.88 14.44
CA GLU A 320 60.29 -40.41 15.08
C GLU A 320 61.47 -39.40 15.07
N ALA A 321 61.28 -38.20 14.49
CA ALA A 321 62.25 -37.11 14.54
C ALA A 321 62.07 -36.27 15.82
N THR A 322 63.19 -35.91 16.45
CA THR A 322 63.22 -35.00 17.62
C THR A 322 64.19 -33.83 17.43
N ILE A 323 64.84 -33.73 16.27
CA ILE A 323 65.72 -32.64 15.87
C ILE A 323 65.35 -32.19 14.46
N ASP A 324 64.72 -31.02 14.33
CA ASP A 324 64.41 -30.43 13.04
C ASP A 324 65.68 -30.08 12.23
N ASN A 325 65.64 -30.38 10.94
CA ASN A 325 66.66 -30.00 9.95
C ASN A 325 66.21 -28.87 9.01
N GLY A 326 65.01 -28.32 9.21
CA GLY A 326 64.38 -27.34 8.34
C GLY A 326 63.86 -27.93 7.04
N SER A 327 63.53 -29.23 7.00
CA SER A 327 62.90 -29.87 5.83
C SER A 327 61.38 -29.91 5.88
N CYS A 328 60.74 -29.30 6.88
CA CYS A 328 59.28 -29.26 7.00
C CYS A 328 58.64 -28.64 5.75
N GLU A 329 57.83 -29.43 5.05
CA GLU A 329 57.03 -29.01 3.90
C GLU A 329 55.59 -28.75 4.38
N PHE A 330 55.10 -27.54 4.14
CA PHE A 330 53.70 -27.15 4.34
C PHE A 330 53.08 -26.96 2.95
N LEU A 331 52.15 -27.86 2.63
CA LEU A 331 51.46 -27.94 1.34
C LEU A 331 50.31 -26.94 1.30
N GLY A 332 50.37 -26.03 0.33
CA GLY A 332 49.31 -25.05 0.07
C GLY A 332 49.66 -24.17 -1.13
N CYS A 333 48.85 -23.16 -1.41
CA CYS A 333 49.14 -22.29 -2.54
C CYS A 333 50.24 -21.27 -2.22
N THR A 334 51.44 -21.51 -2.75
CA THR A 334 52.61 -20.62 -2.57
C THR A 334 52.66 -19.44 -3.55
N ASP A 335 51.67 -19.28 -4.43
CA ASP A 335 51.66 -18.21 -5.44
C ASP A 335 50.92 -16.97 -4.92
N MET A 336 51.63 -15.85 -4.81
CA MET A 336 51.11 -14.59 -4.27
C MET A 336 50.08 -13.91 -5.19
N GLU A 337 49.92 -14.40 -6.43
CA GLU A 337 48.89 -13.94 -7.38
C GLU A 337 47.62 -14.83 -7.36
N ALA A 338 47.56 -15.84 -6.48
CA ALA A 338 46.40 -16.72 -6.30
C ALA A 338 45.49 -16.27 -5.14
N CYS A 339 44.20 -16.58 -5.25
CA CYS A 339 43.17 -16.14 -4.31
C CYS A 339 43.18 -16.89 -2.98
N ASN A 340 43.58 -18.17 -3.00
CA ASN A 340 43.84 -18.96 -1.80
C ASN A 340 45.33 -18.98 -1.44
N TYR A 341 46.09 -17.92 -1.76
CA TYR A 341 47.49 -17.80 -1.35
C TYR A 341 47.65 -18.00 0.16
N ASP A 342 48.44 -18.99 0.54
CA ASP A 342 48.80 -19.26 1.92
C ASP A 342 50.22 -18.79 2.20
N ALA A 343 50.34 -17.78 3.07
CA ALA A 343 51.62 -17.23 3.49
C ALA A 343 52.43 -18.15 4.42
N ALA A 344 51.83 -19.23 4.95
CA ALA A 344 52.51 -20.28 5.71
C ALA A 344 53.00 -21.43 4.81
N ALA A 345 52.39 -21.65 3.65
CA ALA A 345 52.79 -22.69 2.70
C ALA A 345 54.20 -22.43 2.14
N ASN A 346 55.00 -23.49 2.05
CA ASN A 346 56.36 -23.43 1.50
C ASN A 346 56.62 -24.43 0.36
N ALA A 347 55.64 -25.30 0.07
CA ALA A 347 55.64 -26.22 -1.05
C ALA A 347 54.26 -26.20 -1.76
N PRO A 348 54.21 -26.09 -3.11
CA PRO A 348 52.95 -26.03 -3.83
C PRO A 348 52.29 -27.41 -3.91
N ASP A 349 51.05 -27.50 -3.45
CA ASP A 349 50.24 -28.72 -3.42
C ASP A 349 49.37 -28.91 -4.68
N GLY A 350 49.13 -27.83 -5.42
CA GLY A 350 48.27 -27.76 -6.60
C GLY A 350 46.87 -27.20 -6.34
N SER A 351 46.59 -26.71 -5.13
CA SER A 351 45.29 -26.10 -4.77
C SER A 351 45.09 -24.67 -5.29
N CYS A 352 46.12 -24.00 -5.82
CA CYS A 352 46.05 -22.60 -6.23
C CYS A 352 44.85 -22.29 -7.13
N THR A 353 43.91 -21.52 -6.60
CA THR A 353 42.79 -20.92 -7.33
C THR A 353 43.15 -19.49 -7.71
N TYR A 354 42.75 -19.07 -8.91
CA TYR A 354 42.94 -17.71 -9.41
C TYR A 354 41.57 -17.13 -9.69
N ALA A 355 41.45 -15.80 -9.60
CA ALA A 355 40.23 -15.11 -9.96
C ALA A 355 39.84 -15.41 -11.41
N GLY A 356 38.54 -15.29 -11.70
CA GLY A 356 38.06 -15.32 -13.08
C GLY A 356 38.70 -14.19 -13.90
N ALA A 357 38.68 -14.31 -15.23
CA ALA A 357 39.03 -13.16 -16.06
C ALA A 357 38.08 -12.00 -15.69
N ASN A 358 38.65 -10.81 -15.46
CA ASN A 358 37.94 -9.60 -15.04
C ASN A 358 37.29 -9.62 -13.65
N LEU A 359 37.46 -10.68 -12.86
CA LEU A 359 36.99 -10.74 -11.46
C LEU A 359 38.16 -10.56 -10.48
N ASP A 360 37.83 -10.21 -9.23
CA ASP A 360 38.72 -10.33 -8.08
C ASP A 360 38.60 -11.70 -7.39
N CYS A 361 39.26 -11.84 -6.24
CA CYS A 361 39.33 -13.10 -5.51
C CYS A 361 38.12 -13.43 -4.63
N ASP A 362 37.26 -12.44 -4.37
CA ASP A 362 35.99 -12.62 -3.68
C ASP A 362 34.83 -12.80 -4.69
N GLY A 363 35.13 -12.67 -5.99
CA GLY A 363 34.18 -12.87 -7.10
C GLY A 363 33.58 -11.57 -7.63
N ASN A 364 33.98 -10.40 -7.12
CA ASN A 364 33.48 -9.11 -7.59
C ASN A 364 34.13 -8.74 -8.92
N CYS A 365 33.48 -7.90 -9.72
CA CYS A 365 34.11 -7.41 -10.94
C CYS A 365 35.22 -6.37 -10.69
N LEU A 366 36.26 -6.40 -11.53
CA LEU A 366 37.35 -5.40 -11.55
C LEU A 366 37.01 -4.12 -12.32
N VAL A 367 36.06 -4.19 -13.26
CA VAL A 367 35.51 -3.06 -14.03
C VAL A 367 34.02 -3.33 -14.23
N ASP A 368 33.25 -2.66 -13.40
CA ASP A 368 31.79 -2.66 -13.30
C ASP A 368 31.43 -1.16 -13.27
N THR A 369 30.85 -0.68 -14.36
CA THR A 369 30.70 0.76 -14.65
C THR A 369 29.39 1.34 -14.13
N ASP A 370 28.31 0.54 -14.07
CA ASP A 370 26.98 0.96 -13.61
C ASP A 370 26.66 0.50 -12.18
N GLY A 371 27.30 -0.57 -11.69
CA GLY A 371 27.20 -1.09 -10.33
C GLY A 371 26.29 -2.30 -10.16
N ASP A 372 25.94 -3.02 -11.23
CA ASP A 372 25.01 -4.18 -11.19
C ASP A 372 25.67 -5.47 -10.64
N GLY A 373 27.00 -5.57 -10.69
CA GLY A 373 27.79 -6.72 -10.22
C GLY A 373 28.22 -7.71 -11.32
N VAL A 374 27.81 -7.50 -12.57
CA VAL A 374 28.39 -8.09 -13.77
C VAL A 374 29.65 -7.27 -14.14
N CYS A 375 30.33 -7.63 -15.23
CA CYS A 375 31.50 -6.89 -15.72
C CYS A 375 31.24 -6.27 -17.08
N ASP A 376 31.87 -5.13 -17.36
CA ASP A 376 31.95 -4.45 -18.67
C ASP A 376 32.27 -5.39 -19.88
N GLU A 377 32.95 -6.54 -19.66
CA GLU A 377 33.29 -7.52 -20.72
C GLU A 377 32.32 -8.72 -20.80
N PHE A 378 31.41 -8.86 -19.83
CA PHE A 378 30.39 -9.91 -19.73
C PHE A 378 28.96 -9.39 -19.80
N GLU A 379 28.76 -8.08 -19.65
CA GLU A 379 27.51 -7.36 -19.92
C GLU A 379 26.94 -7.75 -21.28
N VAL A 380 25.67 -8.14 -21.26
CA VAL A 380 24.88 -8.40 -22.44
C VAL A 380 24.00 -7.18 -22.67
N ALA A 381 24.36 -6.38 -23.67
CA ALA A 381 23.55 -5.26 -24.15
C ALA A 381 22.15 -5.76 -24.61
N GLY A 382 21.11 -5.17 -24.04
CA GLY A 382 19.71 -5.41 -24.41
C GLY A 382 18.74 -4.80 -23.42
N CYS A 383 17.44 -4.86 -23.72
CA CYS A 383 16.41 -4.34 -22.84
C CYS A 383 16.27 -5.17 -21.54
N GLN A 384 16.42 -4.51 -20.39
CA GLN A 384 16.23 -5.07 -19.06
C GLN A 384 14.83 -4.81 -18.48
N ASP A 385 14.01 -3.98 -19.15
CA ASP A 385 12.66 -3.67 -18.69
C ASP A 385 11.68 -4.83 -18.98
N PRO A 386 11.08 -5.48 -17.96
CA PRO A 386 10.20 -6.63 -18.15
C PRO A 386 8.86 -6.29 -18.82
N VAL A 387 8.46 -5.01 -18.93
CA VAL A 387 7.25 -4.64 -19.70
C VAL A 387 7.52 -4.34 -21.18
N ALA A 388 8.79 -4.38 -21.62
CA ALA A 388 9.14 -4.23 -23.03
C ALA A 388 8.96 -5.54 -23.83
N CYS A 389 8.46 -5.42 -25.06
CA CYS A 389 8.22 -6.55 -25.96
C CYS A 389 9.50 -7.33 -26.35
N ASN A 390 10.67 -6.68 -26.25
CA ASN A 390 11.98 -7.27 -26.50
C ASN A 390 12.83 -7.44 -25.23
N TYR A 391 12.20 -7.45 -24.05
CA TYR A 391 12.85 -7.81 -22.79
C TYR A 391 13.73 -9.05 -22.96
N ASN A 392 14.97 -8.95 -22.49
CA ASN A 392 15.93 -10.02 -22.51
C ASN A 392 16.42 -10.29 -21.09
N ILE A 393 15.97 -11.40 -20.49
CA ILE A 393 16.42 -11.86 -19.17
C ILE A 393 17.92 -12.16 -19.09
N GLU A 394 18.61 -12.33 -20.22
CA GLU A 394 20.07 -12.44 -20.25
C GLU A 394 20.78 -11.06 -20.31
N ALA A 395 20.06 -9.95 -20.46
CA ALA A 395 20.63 -8.61 -20.54
C ALA A 395 21.15 -8.12 -19.18
N SER A 396 22.30 -7.44 -19.21
CA SER A 396 23.01 -6.86 -18.06
C SER A 396 23.48 -5.43 -18.31
N ASP A 397 23.38 -4.92 -19.54
CA ASP A 397 23.56 -3.49 -19.86
C ASP A 397 22.34 -3.01 -20.65
N GLU A 398 21.66 -1.98 -20.16
CA GLU A 398 20.48 -1.39 -20.81
C GLU A 398 20.94 -0.51 -21.98
N ASP A 399 20.93 -1.08 -23.18
CA ASP A 399 21.44 -0.43 -24.39
C ASP A 399 20.46 0.58 -25.02
N GLY A 400 19.30 0.79 -24.38
CA GLY A 400 18.22 1.65 -24.88
C GLY A 400 17.49 1.04 -26.06
N SER A 401 17.53 -0.30 -26.21
CA SER A 401 16.79 -1.02 -27.25
C SER A 401 15.36 -1.37 -26.85
N CYS A 402 14.92 -1.07 -25.63
CA CYS A 402 13.55 -1.37 -25.17
C CYS A 402 12.47 -0.88 -26.15
N ASP A 403 11.70 -1.84 -26.65
CA ASP A 403 10.63 -1.69 -27.62
C ASP A 403 9.33 -2.11 -26.94
N TYR A 404 8.53 -1.13 -26.54
CA TYR A 404 7.30 -1.34 -25.76
C TYR A 404 6.07 -1.61 -26.65
N CYS A 405 6.17 -1.44 -27.98
CA CYS A 405 5.02 -1.44 -28.87
C CYS A 405 4.99 -2.54 -29.95
N SER A 406 6.11 -3.23 -30.23
CA SER A 406 6.15 -4.32 -31.23
C SER A 406 5.27 -5.55 -30.91
N CYS A 407 4.72 -5.66 -29.69
CA CYS A 407 3.86 -6.77 -29.25
C CYS A 407 2.36 -6.47 -29.33
N GLY A 408 1.95 -5.19 -29.35
CA GLY A 408 0.57 -4.70 -29.21
C GLY A 408 -0.42 -4.99 -30.36
N ASN A 409 -0.19 -6.02 -31.18
CA ASN A 409 -1.17 -6.45 -32.20
C ASN A 409 -1.04 -7.91 -32.66
N SER A 410 -0.53 -8.81 -31.81
CA SER A 410 -0.25 -10.19 -32.24
C SER A 410 -0.53 -11.31 -31.23
N GLY A 411 -1.16 -11.02 -30.08
CA GLY A 411 -1.55 -12.05 -29.10
C GLY A 411 -0.40 -13.00 -28.75
N GLY A 412 0.82 -12.44 -28.71
CA GLY A 412 2.07 -13.17 -28.56
C GLY A 412 2.57 -13.00 -27.14
N LEU A 413 2.85 -14.12 -26.47
CA LEU A 413 3.39 -14.18 -25.12
C LEU A 413 4.60 -13.24 -24.99
N LEU A 414 4.53 -12.31 -24.03
CA LEU A 414 5.70 -11.55 -23.58
C LEU A 414 6.74 -12.51 -22.98
N PRO A 415 8.05 -12.25 -23.14
CA PRO A 415 9.08 -12.96 -22.39
C PRO A 415 8.93 -12.60 -20.89
N GLY A 416 8.52 -13.56 -20.06
CA GLY A 416 8.15 -13.30 -18.65
C GLY A 416 6.77 -13.86 -18.27
N MET A 417 5.91 -14.14 -19.26
CA MET A 417 4.61 -14.80 -19.05
C MET A 417 4.78 -16.30 -18.78
N GLN A 418 5.21 -16.62 -17.56
CA GLN A 418 5.51 -17.99 -17.13
C GLN A 418 4.24 -18.84 -16.95
N TYR A 419 3.26 -18.31 -16.22
CA TYR A 419 2.07 -19.05 -15.81
C TYR A 419 0.91 -18.91 -16.78
N THR A 420 0.10 -19.96 -16.93
CA THR A 420 -1.15 -19.93 -17.71
C THR A 420 -2.27 -20.57 -16.90
N MET A 421 -3.53 -20.24 -17.18
CA MET A 421 -4.68 -20.83 -16.51
C MET A 421 -5.41 -21.81 -17.44
N THR A 422 -5.82 -22.98 -16.95
CA THR A 422 -6.67 -23.93 -17.70
C THR A 422 -7.99 -24.15 -16.98
N ILE A 423 -9.09 -23.99 -17.71
CA ILE A 423 -10.45 -24.34 -17.27
C ILE A 423 -10.94 -25.50 -18.14
N GLU A 424 -11.15 -26.68 -17.54
CA GLU A 424 -11.56 -27.90 -18.26
C GLU A 424 -12.85 -28.52 -17.69
N GLU A 425 -13.61 -29.21 -18.55
CA GLU A 425 -14.74 -30.05 -18.13
C GLU A 425 -14.22 -31.23 -17.31
N HIS A 426 -14.59 -31.28 -16.03
CA HIS A 426 -14.31 -32.41 -15.14
C HIS A 426 -15.34 -33.53 -15.34
N ALA A 427 -16.63 -33.17 -15.37
CA ALA A 427 -17.73 -34.11 -15.56
C ALA A 427 -19.02 -33.44 -16.05
N SER A 428 -19.80 -34.14 -16.88
CA SER A 428 -21.15 -33.76 -17.29
C SER A 428 -22.22 -34.56 -16.52
N ASP A 429 -23.38 -33.97 -16.25
CA ASP A 429 -24.57 -34.66 -15.73
C ASP A 429 -24.40 -35.35 -14.34
N ILE A 430 -23.48 -34.89 -13.48
CA ILE A 430 -23.49 -35.29 -12.05
C ILE A 430 -24.79 -34.81 -11.41
N ILE A 431 -25.08 -33.51 -11.54
CA ILE A 431 -26.42 -32.96 -11.39
C ILE A 431 -27.04 -32.90 -12.79
N THR A 432 -28.27 -33.38 -12.94
CA THR A 432 -28.87 -33.56 -14.27
C THR A 432 -29.07 -32.22 -14.98
N GLY A 433 -28.43 -32.03 -16.12
CA GLY A 433 -28.47 -30.78 -16.90
C GLY A 433 -27.41 -29.74 -16.53
N THR A 434 -26.41 -30.10 -15.72
CA THR A 434 -25.25 -29.24 -15.42
C THR A 434 -23.94 -29.85 -15.92
N VAL A 435 -22.90 -29.03 -15.95
CA VAL A 435 -21.51 -29.43 -16.19
C VAL A 435 -20.65 -28.92 -15.04
N THR A 436 -19.74 -29.77 -14.55
CA THR A 436 -18.73 -29.47 -13.53
C THR A 436 -17.41 -29.18 -14.21
N TYR A 437 -16.84 -28.01 -13.92
CA TYR A 437 -15.57 -27.52 -14.45
C TYR A 437 -14.53 -27.44 -13.32
N ARG A 438 -13.25 -27.60 -13.67
CA ARG A 438 -12.11 -27.39 -12.75
C ARG A 438 -11.14 -26.38 -13.34
N PHE A 439 -10.67 -25.48 -12.47
CA PHE A 439 -9.79 -24.35 -12.79
C PHE A 439 -8.40 -24.64 -12.22
N TYR A 440 -7.38 -24.55 -13.06
CA TYR A 440 -6.00 -24.87 -12.72
C TYR A 440 -5.06 -23.74 -13.10
N ALA A 441 -4.10 -23.43 -12.23
CA ALA A 441 -2.90 -22.68 -12.58
C ALA A 441 -1.85 -23.67 -13.10
N ASN A 442 -1.38 -23.49 -14.34
CA ASN A 442 -0.33 -24.29 -14.95
C ASN A 442 1.03 -23.67 -14.60
N MET A 443 1.91 -24.45 -13.97
CA MET A 443 3.23 -24.04 -13.48
C MET A 443 4.36 -24.35 -14.46
N VAL A 444 5.47 -23.63 -14.35
CA VAL A 444 6.65 -23.84 -15.22
C VAL A 444 7.57 -24.89 -14.62
N ASN A 445 7.89 -24.75 -13.33
CA ASN A 445 8.78 -25.62 -12.59
C ASN A 445 8.01 -26.59 -11.68
N GLU A 446 8.64 -27.70 -11.29
CA GLU A 446 8.06 -28.65 -10.32
C GLU A 446 8.06 -28.10 -8.88
N ASP A 447 8.90 -27.08 -8.61
CA ASP A 447 9.08 -26.46 -7.29
C ASP A 447 8.30 -25.12 -7.13
N ASP A 448 7.61 -24.63 -8.18
CA ASP A 448 6.77 -23.43 -8.09
C ASP A 448 5.60 -23.63 -7.10
N PHE A 449 5.16 -22.56 -6.42
CA PHE A 449 4.17 -22.68 -5.33
C PHE A 449 2.98 -21.72 -5.50
N LEU A 450 1.76 -22.23 -5.70
CA LEU A 450 0.55 -21.42 -5.63
C LEU A 450 0.24 -21.04 -4.18
N SER A 451 0.41 -19.76 -3.86
CA SER A 451 0.20 -19.19 -2.53
C SER A 451 -1.27 -18.86 -2.27
N SER A 452 -1.86 -18.09 -3.19
CA SER A 452 -3.20 -17.53 -3.03
C SER A 452 -3.91 -17.28 -4.36
N VAL A 453 -5.24 -17.18 -4.28
CA VAL A 453 -6.11 -16.54 -5.26
C VAL A 453 -6.82 -15.40 -4.54
N TYR A 454 -6.86 -14.22 -5.14
CA TYR A 454 -7.29 -12.99 -4.45
C TYR A 454 -8.06 -12.04 -5.37
N GLY A 455 -8.72 -11.04 -4.76
CA GLY A 455 -9.25 -9.86 -5.45
C GLY A 455 -9.45 -8.67 -4.51
N ASN A 456 -9.28 -7.45 -5.01
CA ASN A 456 -9.49 -6.18 -4.31
C ASN A 456 -9.85 -5.06 -5.31
N ASN A 457 -9.99 -3.83 -4.84
CA ASN A 457 -10.33 -2.64 -5.64
C ASN A 457 -9.37 -2.35 -6.83
N GLU A 458 -8.08 -2.67 -6.70
CA GLU A 458 -7.09 -2.52 -7.78
C GLU A 458 -7.11 -3.71 -8.76
N ASN A 459 -7.27 -4.92 -8.23
CA ASN A 459 -7.20 -6.19 -8.95
C ASN A 459 -8.47 -7.01 -8.65
N PRO A 460 -9.60 -6.75 -9.34
CA PRO A 460 -10.89 -7.30 -8.96
C PRO A 460 -11.06 -8.77 -9.37
N PHE A 461 -11.30 -9.65 -8.40
CA PHE A 461 -11.75 -11.01 -8.72
C PHE A 461 -13.22 -10.98 -9.09
N ILE A 462 -13.56 -11.55 -10.23
CA ILE A 462 -14.91 -11.59 -10.79
C ILE A 462 -15.21 -13.02 -11.26
N LEU A 463 -16.34 -13.58 -10.83
CA LEU A 463 -16.93 -14.79 -11.41
C LEU A 463 -18.43 -14.56 -11.62
N GLU A 464 -18.81 -14.30 -12.87
CA GLU A 464 -20.21 -14.18 -13.30
C GLU A 464 -20.71 -15.50 -13.90
N THR A 465 -21.97 -15.84 -13.65
CA THR A 465 -22.63 -17.06 -14.12
C THR A 465 -24.05 -16.76 -14.62
N SER A 466 -24.45 -17.31 -15.77
CA SER A 466 -25.77 -16.96 -16.35
C SER A 466 -26.97 -17.54 -15.58
N ASP A 467 -26.73 -18.65 -14.87
CA ASP A 467 -27.75 -19.48 -14.22
C ASP A 467 -27.48 -19.69 -12.71
N GLY A 468 -26.45 -19.03 -12.15
CA GLY A 468 -25.86 -19.40 -10.86
C GLY A 468 -25.01 -20.67 -10.92
N PHE A 469 -24.51 -21.11 -9.77
CA PHE A 469 -23.82 -22.40 -9.62
C PHE A 469 -24.42 -23.29 -8.51
N TYR A 470 -24.14 -24.59 -8.57
CA TYR A 470 -24.71 -25.60 -7.68
C TYR A 470 -23.83 -25.82 -6.44
N ASN A 471 -24.48 -25.78 -5.27
CA ASN A 471 -23.91 -26.18 -3.98
C ASN A 471 -24.70 -27.36 -3.40
N SER A 472 -24.01 -28.26 -2.72
CA SER A 472 -24.55 -29.48 -2.14
C SER A 472 -24.98 -29.30 -0.68
N THR A 473 -26.05 -29.97 -0.25
CA THR A 473 -26.51 -29.95 1.16
C THR A 473 -25.49 -30.53 2.17
N TYR A 474 -24.43 -31.17 1.66
CA TYR A 474 -23.36 -31.81 2.42
C TYR A 474 -21.97 -31.31 2.00
N GLY A 475 -21.95 -30.22 1.24
CA GLY A 475 -20.76 -29.52 0.76
C GLY A 475 -20.30 -28.43 1.72
N GLY A 476 -19.38 -27.59 1.23
CA GLY A 476 -18.85 -26.43 1.94
C GLY A 476 -18.01 -25.56 1.00
N ALA A 477 -17.67 -24.35 1.43
CA ALA A 477 -17.00 -23.38 0.57
C ALA A 477 -15.61 -23.80 0.05
N THR A 478 -14.92 -24.67 0.79
CA THR A 478 -13.56 -25.13 0.49
C THR A 478 -13.49 -26.65 0.33
N ALA A 479 -12.58 -27.12 -0.53
CA ALA A 479 -12.41 -28.55 -0.82
C ALA A 479 -12.16 -29.42 0.41
N ASP A 480 -11.53 -28.89 1.48
CA ASP A 480 -11.28 -29.63 2.72
C ASP A 480 -12.58 -30.06 3.44
N GLN A 481 -13.71 -29.42 3.14
CA GLN A 481 -15.02 -29.78 3.69
C GLN A 481 -15.69 -30.91 2.89
N VAL A 482 -15.18 -31.23 1.69
CA VAL A 482 -15.71 -32.29 0.82
C VAL A 482 -15.08 -33.63 1.19
N ASN A 483 -15.92 -34.58 1.65
CA ASN A 483 -15.47 -35.91 2.06
C ASN A 483 -15.85 -37.01 1.04
N PRO A 484 -14.88 -37.60 0.29
CA PRO A 484 -15.16 -38.61 -0.74
C PRO A 484 -15.82 -39.90 -0.22
N ALA A 485 -15.74 -40.20 1.08
CA ALA A 485 -16.45 -41.35 1.65
C ALA A 485 -17.99 -41.21 1.54
N PHE A 486 -18.48 -39.97 1.40
CA PHE A 486 -19.91 -39.67 1.28
C PHE A 486 -20.46 -39.77 -0.15
N PHE A 487 -19.64 -39.73 -1.21
CA PHE A 487 -20.13 -39.82 -2.60
C PHE A 487 -20.97 -41.09 -2.87
N SER A 488 -20.68 -42.20 -2.19
CA SER A 488 -21.47 -43.45 -2.31
C SER A 488 -22.88 -43.39 -1.68
N PHE A 489 -23.14 -42.39 -0.84
CA PHE A 489 -24.42 -42.13 -0.19
C PHE A 489 -25.13 -40.90 -0.77
N PHE A 490 -24.35 -39.87 -1.14
CA PHE A 490 -24.80 -38.61 -1.71
C PHE A 490 -23.96 -38.31 -2.98
N PRO A 491 -24.31 -38.91 -4.14
CA PRO A 491 -23.56 -38.71 -5.39
C PRO A 491 -23.54 -37.25 -5.86
N GLU A 492 -24.56 -36.48 -5.49
CA GLU A 492 -24.68 -35.05 -5.81
C GLU A 492 -23.55 -34.20 -5.18
N LEU A 493 -22.87 -34.70 -4.14
CA LEU A 493 -21.70 -34.04 -3.53
C LEU A 493 -20.47 -34.03 -4.46
N GLU A 494 -20.37 -34.95 -5.43
CA GLU A 494 -19.27 -34.97 -6.41
C GLU A 494 -19.33 -33.75 -7.35
N GLY A 495 -20.51 -33.15 -7.50
CA GLY A 495 -20.77 -31.95 -8.30
C GLY A 495 -20.87 -30.66 -7.49
N ASP A 496 -20.46 -30.67 -6.21
CA ASP A 496 -20.40 -29.48 -5.38
C ASP A 496 -19.43 -28.42 -5.95
N SER A 497 -19.72 -27.15 -5.75
CA SER A 497 -18.84 -26.04 -6.14
C SER A 497 -18.08 -25.52 -4.92
N TRP A 498 -16.79 -25.26 -5.07
CA TRP A 498 -15.90 -24.86 -3.97
C TRP A 498 -14.58 -24.28 -4.51
N VAL A 499 -13.87 -23.54 -3.66
CA VAL A 499 -12.50 -23.09 -3.91
C VAL A 499 -11.47 -24.01 -3.24
N THR A 500 -10.22 -23.95 -3.69
CA THR A 500 -9.12 -24.72 -3.11
C THR A 500 -7.76 -24.13 -3.43
N ILE A 501 -6.71 -24.75 -2.88
CA ILE A 501 -5.37 -24.80 -3.47
C ILE A 501 -4.91 -26.27 -3.39
N GLY A 502 -4.64 -26.89 -4.54
CA GLY A 502 -4.08 -28.23 -4.71
C GLY A 502 -5.01 -29.41 -4.41
N ILE A 503 -5.75 -29.37 -3.30
CA ILE A 503 -6.57 -30.48 -2.81
C ILE A 503 -7.95 -30.50 -3.46
N ASP A 504 -8.52 -31.70 -3.65
CA ASP A 504 -9.90 -31.87 -4.15
C ASP A 504 -10.83 -32.58 -3.14
N SER A 505 -10.39 -32.66 -1.89
CA SER A 505 -11.11 -33.23 -0.75
C SER A 505 -10.44 -32.87 0.58
N THR A 506 -11.00 -33.35 1.70
CA THR A 506 -10.36 -33.37 3.04
C THR A 506 -8.84 -33.66 2.97
N PRO A 507 -7.97 -32.82 3.55
CA PRO A 507 -6.51 -32.93 3.44
C PRO A 507 -5.96 -34.31 3.84
N VAL A 508 -4.96 -34.80 3.12
CA VAL A 508 -4.29 -36.08 3.40
C VAL A 508 -2.79 -35.94 3.67
N GLY A 509 -2.29 -36.73 4.63
CA GLY A 509 -0.86 -36.78 4.94
C GLY A 509 -0.38 -35.52 5.65
N SER A 510 0.36 -34.67 4.92
CA SER A 510 0.90 -33.39 5.40
C SER A 510 0.24 -32.18 4.71
N GLU A 511 -0.86 -32.41 3.98
CA GLU A 511 -1.68 -31.33 3.43
C GLU A 511 -2.45 -30.58 4.52
N VAL A 512 -2.71 -29.29 4.30
CA VAL A 512 -3.43 -28.40 5.22
C VAL A 512 -4.82 -28.03 4.68
N GLY A 513 -5.69 -27.50 5.54
CA GLY A 513 -6.97 -26.90 5.12
C GLY A 513 -6.78 -25.56 4.40
N ILE A 514 -7.79 -25.12 3.66
CA ILE A 514 -7.73 -23.86 2.91
C ILE A 514 -8.16 -22.71 3.81
N SER A 515 -7.36 -21.65 3.87
CA SER A 515 -7.69 -20.44 4.62
C SER A 515 -8.43 -19.45 3.72
N THR A 516 -9.44 -18.75 4.25
CA THR A 516 -10.28 -17.79 3.50
C THR A 516 -10.36 -16.46 4.23
N VAL A 517 -10.31 -15.36 3.48
CA VAL A 517 -10.55 -13.99 3.94
C VAL A 517 -11.64 -13.37 3.06
N GLU A 518 -12.60 -12.69 3.68
CA GLU A 518 -13.67 -11.99 2.98
C GLU A 518 -13.93 -10.62 3.64
N SER A 519 -14.17 -9.61 2.80
CA SER A 519 -14.71 -8.32 3.21
C SER A 519 -16.10 -8.46 3.84
N THR A 520 -16.42 -7.57 4.78
CA THR A 520 -17.77 -7.49 5.36
C THR A 520 -18.79 -6.87 4.40
N GLU A 521 -18.33 -6.11 3.40
CA GLU A 521 -19.17 -5.53 2.35
C GLU A 521 -19.39 -6.50 1.19
N GLN A 522 -18.40 -7.34 0.89
CA GLN A 522 -18.44 -8.35 -0.19
C GLN A 522 -18.15 -9.78 0.30
N PRO A 523 -19.00 -10.35 1.18
CA PRO A 523 -18.81 -11.71 1.71
C PRO A 523 -19.12 -12.77 0.65
N TRP A 524 -18.07 -13.41 0.13
CA TRP A 524 -18.14 -14.38 -0.97
C TRP A 524 -18.20 -15.85 -0.50
N VAL A 525 -17.72 -16.17 0.70
CA VAL A 525 -17.65 -17.57 1.20
C VAL A 525 -19.05 -18.17 1.28
N ASN A 526 -20.04 -17.35 1.62
CA ASN A 526 -21.43 -17.75 1.66
C ASN A 526 -22.03 -18.11 0.29
N SER A 527 -21.46 -17.65 -0.83
CA SER A 527 -21.93 -18.02 -2.17
C SER A 527 -21.73 -19.51 -2.48
N PHE A 528 -20.78 -20.19 -1.83
CA PHE A 528 -20.59 -21.65 -1.94
C PHE A 528 -21.36 -22.47 -0.87
N ASN A 529 -21.86 -21.83 0.19
CA ASN A 529 -22.56 -22.55 1.26
C ASN A 529 -24.03 -22.82 0.92
N PHE A 530 -24.42 -24.10 0.80
CA PHE A 530 -25.82 -24.46 0.51
C PHE A 530 -26.80 -23.90 1.55
N GLY A 531 -27.81 -23.18 1.07
CA GLY A 531 -28.90 -22.66 1.90
C GLY A 531 -28.59 -21.35 2.63
N SER A 532 -27.43 -20.71 2.33
CA SER A 532 -27.22 -19.30 2.60
C SER A 532 -28.15 -18.42 1.73
N GLU A 533 -28.22 -17.12 2.01
CA GLU A 533 -29.01 -16.18 1.19
C GLU A 533 -28.35 -15.89 -0.17
N SER A 534 -27.03 -16.09 -0.28
CA SER A 534 -26.22 -15.89 -1.51
C SER A 534 -25.89 -17.21 -2.24
N ALA A 535 -26.45 -18.35 -1.84
CA ALA A 535 -26.03 -19.67 -2.32
C ALA A 535 -26.15 -19.80 -3.86
N GLY A 536 -25.02 -19.95 -4.54
CA GLY A 536 -24.90 -20.06 -5.99
C GLY A 536 -24.94 -18.72 -6.74
N ALA A 537 -24.79 -17.58 -6.03
CA ALA A 537 -24.66 -16.26 -6.63
C ALA A 537 -23.23 -15.99 -7.13
N ASP A 538 -23.12 -15.06 -8.08
CA ASP A 538 -21.86 -14.58 -8.64
C ASP A 538 -20.91 -14.04 -7.56
N ILE A 539 -19.61 -14.07 -7.83
CA ILE A 539 -18.56 -13.62 -6.90
C ILE A 539 -17.95 -12.33 -7.43
N LEU A 540 -17.85 -11.35 -6.54
CA LEU A 540 -17.17 -10.08 -6.76
C LEU A 540 -16.30 -9.81 -5.52
N MET A 541 -15.01 -9.54 -5.73
CA MET A 541 -14.09 -9.05 -4.72
C MET A 541 -13.36 -7.84 -5.31
N ASN A 542 -13.96 -6.66 -5.20
CA ASN A 542 -13.48 -5.39 -5.76
C ASN A 542 -13.57 -4.19 -4.80
N ASP A 543 -13.67 -4.42 -3.49
CA ASP A 543 -13.52 -3.38 -2.47
C ASP A 543 -12.08 -3.32 -1.91
N GLU A 544 -11.80 -2.29 -1.10
CA GLU A 544 -10.48 -2.00 -0.53
C GLU A 544 -9.96 -3.08 0.45
N THR A 545 -10.86 -3.78 1.15
CA THR A 545 -10.50 -4.94 1.99
C THR A 545 -10.29 -6.19 1.14
N GLY A 546 -11.11 -6.35 0.10
CA GLY A 546 -11.04 -7.44 -0.86
C GLY A 546 -11.39 -8.81 -0.26
N GLY A 547 -10.84 -9.85 -0.86
CA GLY A 547 -10.97 -11.22 -0.39
C GLY A 547 -9.94 -12.15 -1.04
N ALA A 548 -9.67 -13.27 -0.38
CA ALA A 548 -8.71 -14.26 -0.86
C ALA A 548 -8.95 -15.65 -0.28
N TRP A 549 -8.42 -16.67 -0.92
CA TRP A 549 -8.14 -17.95 -0.29
C TRP A 549 -6.70 -18.40 -0.55
N PHE A 550 -6.08 -18.99 0.46
CA PHE A 550 -4.63 -19.20 0.48
C PHE A 550 -4.20 -20.40 1.33
N VAL A 551 -2.94 -20.80 1.12
CA VAL A 551 -2.18 -21.72 1.99
C VAL A 551 -0.81 -21.10 2.28
N LEU A 552 -0.25 -21.36 3.46
CA LEU A 552 1.08 -20.82 3.82
C LEU A 552 2.19 -21.53 3.04
N ASN A 553 3.25 -20.80 2.70
CA ASN A 553 4.39 -21.34 1.95
C ASN A 553 4.98 -22.59 2.63
N GLY A 554 5.38 -23.58 1.84
CA GLY A 554 5.83 -24.91 2.29
C GLY A 554 4.70 -25.93 2.51
N SER A 555 3.42 -25.53 2.43
CA SER A 555 2.29 -26.47 2.44
C SER A 555 2.28 -27.30 1.14
N PRO A 556 2.29 -28.65 1.18
CA PRO A 556 2.44 -29.46 -0.03
C PRO A 556 1.28 -29.28 -1.03
N ASN A 557 0.14 -28.75 -0.58
CA ASN A 557 -1.00 -28.32 -1.39
C ASN A 557 -0.62 -27.30 -2.48
N GLY A 558 0.30 -26.38 -2.20
CA GLY A 558 0.67 -25.29 -3.12
C GLY A 558 1.52 -25.77 -4.31
N LEU A 559 2.10 -26.98 -4.23
CA LEU A 559 2.98 -27.52 -5.26
C LEU A 559 2.18 -28.16 -6.41
N PRO A 560 2.67 -28.06 -7.66
CA PRO A 560 1.99 -28.57 -8.83
C PRO A 560 1.88 -30.11 -8.88
N ASP A 561 0.83 -30.61 -9.53
CA ASP A 561 0.66 -32.05 -9.75
C ASP A 561 1.78 -32.60 -10.65
N ALA A 562 2.45 -33.65 -10.19
CA ALA A 562 3.63 -34.26 -10.85
C ALA A 562 3.31 -35.01 -12.17
N VAL A 563 2.11 -34.86 -12.73
CA VAL A 563 1.70 -35.44 -14.03
C VAL A 563 1.53 -34.35 -15.09
N ASN A 564 1.02 -33.17 -14.71
CA ASN A 564 0.67 -32.09 -15.64
C ASN A 564 1.27 -30.72 -15.26
N ASN A 565 2.06 -30.63 -14.19
CA ASN A 565 2.62 -29.42 -13.59
C ASN A 565 1.55 -28.32 -13.39
N ARG A 566 0.48 -28.62 -12.64
CA ARG A 566 -0.61 -27.66 -12.40
C ARG A 566 -1.19 -27.79 -11.00
N VAL A 567 -1.68 -26.68 -10.45
CA VAL A 567 -2.36 -26.63 -9.15
C VAL A 567 -3.84 -26.34 -9.39
N LEU A 568 -4.72 -27.20 -8.86
CA LEU A 568 -6.17 -26.96 -8.84
C LEU A 568 -6.47 -25.80 -7.88
N PHE A 569 -7.37 -24.87 -8.24
CA PHE A 569 -7.78 -23.80 -7.33
C PHE A 569 -9.30 -23.54 -7.23
N MET A 570 -10.12 -24.08 -8.14
CA MET A 570 -11.59 -23.99 -8.03
C MET A 570 -12.29 -25.13 -8.77
N GLN A 571 -13.43 -25.57 -8.24
CA GLN A 571 -14.42 -26.41 -8.93
C GLN A 571 -15.76 -25.68 -8.99
N LEU A 572 -16.38 -25.64 -10.17
CA LEU A 572 -17.65 -24.92 -10.42
C LEU A 572 -18.63 -25.79 -11.20
N THR A 573 -19.87 -25.94 -10.72
CA THR A 573 -20.92 -26.69 -11.41
C THR A 573 -22.09 -25.79 -11.77
N THR A 574 -22.38 -25.64 -13.08
CA THR A 574 -23.48 -24.79 -13.57
C THR A 574 -24.23 -25.40 -14.75
N SER A 575 -25.46 -24.95 -15.00
CA SER A 575 -26.19 -25.20 -16.27
C SER A 575 -25.97 -24.12 -17.32
N GLY A 576 -25.38 -22.98 -16.92
CA GLY A 576 -25.22 -21.78 -17.72
C GLY A 576 -23.84 -21.63 -18.37
N THR A 577 -23.55 -20.42 -18.81
CA THR A 577 -22.18 -19.96 -19.13
C THR A 577 -21.59 -19.22 -17.93
N PHE A 578 -20.27 -19.07 -17.91
CA PHE A 578 -19.56 -18.32 -16.88
C PHE A 578 -18.38 -17.55 -17.49
N SER A 579 -18.04 -16.40 -16.91
CA SER A 579 -16.96 -15.51 -17.35
C SER A 579 -16.45 -14.69 -16.16
N GLY A 580 -15.30 -14.05 -16.30
CA GLY A 580 -14.77 -13.14 -15.30
C GLY A 580 -13.24 -13.02 -15.33
N THR A 581 -12.68 -12.62 -14.19
CA THR A 581 -11.26 -12.30 -14.02
C THR A 581 -10.76 -12.93 -12.72
N ALA A 582 -9.61 -13.61 -12.76
CA ALA A 582 -9.00 -14.25 -11.59
C ALA A 582 -7.55 -13.82 -11.42
N HIS A 583 -7.17 -13.44 -10.20
CA HIS A 583 -5.79 -13.10 -9.85
C HIS A 583 -5.18 -14.16 -8.93
N ILE A 584 -3.97 -14.62 -9.24
CA ILE A 584 -3.23 -15.60 -8.45
C ILE A 584 -1.87 -15.06 -8.02
N GLN A 585 -1.35 -15.57 -6.91
CA GLN A 585 0.04 -15.35 -6.47
C GLN A 585 0.80 -16.68 -6.48
N VAL A 586 1.93 -16.72 -7.19
CA VAL A 586 2.85 -17.85 -7.25
C VAL A 586 4.21 -17.43 -6.69
N PHE A 587 4.83 -18.26 -5.85
CA PHE A 587 6.24 -18.09 -5.47
C PHE A 587 7.10 -18.95 -6.41
N GLU A 588 7.97 -18.32 -7.19
CA GLU A 588 8.85 -19.03 -8.12
C GLU A 588 9.81 -19.94 -7.34
N ASN A 589 9.92 -21.21 -7.74
CA ASN A 589 10.69 -22.24 -7.00
C ASN A 589 10.36 -22.33 -5.47
N GLY A 590 9.19 -21.85 -5.04
CA GLY A 590 8.77 -21.81 -3.64
C GLY A 590 9.44 -20.71 -2.80
N ILE A 591 10.17 -19.78 -3.43
CA ILE A 591 10.88 -18.70 -2.74
C ILE A 591 9.91 -17.53 -2.49
N GLY A 592 9.49 -17.34 -1.23
CA GLY A 592 8.46 -16.35 -0.87
C GLY A 592 8.83 -14.87 -1.12
N SER A 593 10.09 -14.57 -1.42
CA SER A 593 10.54 -13.24 -1.86
C SER A 593 10.52 -13.03 -3.38
N GLU A 594 10.19 -14.07 -4.14
CA GLU A 594 10.05 -14.09 -5.59
C GLU A 594 8.55 -14.30 -5.91
N ASP A 595 7.69 -13.39 -5.41
CA ASP A 595 6.24 -13.45 -5.63
C ASP A 595 5.83 -12.86 -6.98
N ILE A 596 5.27 -13.72 -7.83
CA ILE A 596 4.74 -13.40 -9.14
C ILE A 596 3.22 -13.38 -9.05
N ARG A 597 2.62 -12.28 -9.49
CA ARG A 597 1.16 -12.11 -9.54
C ARG A 597 0.71 -12.21 -10.99
N SER A 598 -0.39 -12.91 -11.24
CA SER A 598 -0.90 -13.11 -12.60
C SER A 598 -2.42 -12.97 -12.62
N SER A 599 -2.90 -12.08 -13.49
CA SER A 599 -4.31 -11.82 -13.77
C SER A 599 -4.75 -12.65 -14.96
N PHE A 600 -5.97 -13.20 -14.97
CA PHE A 600 -6.50 -13.96 -16.10
C PHE A 600 -7.96 -13.64 -16.37
N ASP A 601 -8.26 -13.11 -17.55
CA ASP A 601 -9.64 -13.01 -18.05
C ASP A 601 -10.08 -14.31 -18.74
N PHE A 602 -11.32 -14.74 -18.46
CA PHE A 602 -11.88 -15.97 -18.99
C PHE A 602 -13.35 -15.84 -19.41
N ASP A 603 -13.70 -16.56 -20.48
CA ASP A 603 -15.07 -16.79 -20.96
C ASP A 603 -15.22 -18.29 -21.26
N GLY A 604 -15.84 -19.02 -20.32
CA GLY A 604 -16.07 -20.46 -20.38
C GLY A 604 -14.81 -21.34 -20.20
N PRO A 605 -14.81 -22.58 -20.72
CA PRO A 605 -13.67 -23.49 -20.65
C PRO A 605 -12.63 -23.21 -21.76
N GLY A 606 -11.36 -23.17 -21.39
CA GLY A 606 -10.24 -22.84 -22.28
C GLY A 606 -8.88 -22.89 -21.58
N THR A 607 -7.83 -22.49 -22.30
CA THR A 607 -6.54 -22.15 -21.70
C THR A 607 -6.28 -20.67 -21.97
N TYR A 608 -5.98 -19.94 -20.90
CA TYR A 608 -5.86 -18.49 -20.85
C TYR A 608 -4.41 -18.12 -20.51
N ASN A 609 -3.87 -17.15 -21.23
CA ASN A 609 -2.61 -16.51 -20.88
C ASN A 609 -2.91 -15.39 -19.87
N PRO A 610 -1.92 -14.89 -19.12
CA PRO A 610 -2.17 -13.78 -18.23
C PRO A 610 -2.63 -12.55 -19.03
N SER A 611 -3.60 -11.83 -18.49
CA SER A 611 -3.97 -10.51 -18.93
C SER A 611 -2.82 -9.57 -18.59
N VAL A 612 -2.11 -9.09 -19.61
CA VAL A 612 -1.31 -7.88 -19.49
C VAL A 612 -2.23 -6.69 -19.71
N GLU A 613 -1.97 -5.61 -18.98
CA GLU A 613 -2.34 -4.30 -19.49
C GLU A 613 -1.64 -4.13 -20.84
N ASP A 614 -2.42 -3.94 -21.91
CA ASP A 614 -1.84 -3.62 -23.21
C ASP A 614 -1.02 -2.33 -23.01
N ASN A 615 0.30 -2.39 -23.20
CA ASN A 615 1.16 -1.21 -23.21
C ASN A 615 0.49 -0.16 -24.11
N ALA A 616 0.07 0.95 -23.52
CA ALA A 616 -0.76 1.91 -24.22
C ALA A 616 0.09 2.62 -25.28
N CYS A 617 0.00 2.10 -26.51
CA CYS A 617 0.89 2.42 -27.61
C CYS A 617 0.14 3.20 -28.67
N GLY A 618 0.60 4.43 -28.93
CA GLY A 618 0.01 5.37 -29.85
C GLY A 618 0.94 6.58 -30.01
N CYS A 619 0.49 7.65 -30.65
CA CYS A 619 1.33 8.84 -30.74
C CYS A 619 1.26 9.66 -29.45
N THR A 620 2.40 9.84 -28.76
CA THR A 620 2.49 10.59 -27.51
C THR A 620 2.87 12.07 -27.68
N ASP A 621 3.04 12.58 -28.91
CA ASP A 621 3.30 14.01 -29.17
C ASP A 621 1.98 14.77 -29.44
N PRO A 622 1.55 15.70 -28.55
CA PRO A 622 0.34 16.50 -28.74
C PRO A 622 0.34 17.41 -29.98
N ALA A 623 1.48 17.56 -30.67
CA ALA A 623 1.59 18.28 -31.94
C ALA A 623 1.32 17.40 -33.18
N ALA A 624 1.11 16.08 -33.03
CA ALA A 624 0.73 15.20 -34.12
C ALA A 624 -0.79 15.13 -34.31
N SER A 625 -1.24 14.90 -35.55
CA SER A 625 -2.67 14.86 -35.90
C SER A 625 -3.40 13.61 -35.39
N ASN A 626 -2.66 12.58 -34.99
CA ASN A 626 -3.15 11.33 -34.39
C ASN A 626 -2.64 11.14 -32.95
N TYR A 627 -2.35 12.23 -32.23
CA TYR A 627 -2.06 12.19 -30.80
C TYR A 627 -3.12 11.37 -30.05
N ASP A 628 -2.66 10.48 -29.17
CA ASP A 628 -3.47 9.62 -28.32
C ASP A 628 -3.16 9.97 -26.86
N ASP A 629 -4.14 10.51 -26.15
CA ASP A 629 -4.00 10.91 -24.75
C ASP A 629 -4.06 9.73 -23.77
N SER A 630 -4.38 8.54 -24.26
CA SER A 630 -4.28 7.29 -23.50
C SER A 630 -2.95 6.57 -23.69
N ALA A 631 -2.08 7.01 -24.61
CA ALA A 631 -0.80 6.35 -24.89
C ALA A 631 0.33 6.77 -23.93
N ASP A 632 0.93 5.79 -23.27
CA ASP A 632 2.14 5.93 -22.46
C ASP A 632 3.44 5.84 -23.29
N TYR A 633 3.39 5.15 -24.44
CA TYR A 633 4.56 4.84 -25.28
C TYR A 633 4.36 5.19 -26.76
N ASP A 634 5.32 5.88 -27.35
CA ASP A 634 5.32 6.26 -28.78
C ASP A 634 5.60 5.04 -29.68
N ASP A 635 4.61 4.60 -30.44
CA ASP A 635 4.71 3.48 -31.39
C ASP A 635 5.36 3.87 -32.75
N GLY A 636 5.78 5.13 -32.88
CA GLY A 636 6.29 5.72 -34.11
C GLY A 636 5.20 6.05 -35.13
N SER A 637 3.92 5.97 -34.77
CA SER A 637 2.81 6.31 -35.68
C SER A 637 2.53 7.80 -35.79
N CYS A 638 3.19 8.66 -35.00
CA CYS A 638 2.97 10.11 -34.99
C CYS A 638 2.97 10.74 -36.39
N ASP A 639 1.77 11.07 -36.86
CA ASP A 639 1.48 11.67 -38.14
C ASP A 639 1.37 13.19 -37.99
N TYR A 640 2.50 13.86 -38.22
CA TYR A 640 2.58 15.32 -38.27
C TYR A 640 2.05 15.91 -39.59
N ASN A 641 1.50 15.10 -40.50
CA ASN A 641 0.92 15.59 -41.75
C ASN A 641 -0.50 16.11 -41.49
N VAL A 642 -0.61 17.39 -41.13
CA VAL A 642 -1.88 18.11 -41.14
C VAL A 642 -2.21 18.42 -42.60
N TYR A 643 -3.16 17.66 -43.16
CA TYR A 643 -3.60 17.79 -44.54
C TYR A 643 -4.57 18.97 -44.69
N GLY A 644 -4.17 19.95 -45.51
CA GLY A 644 -4.97 21.14 -45.80
C GLY A 644 -4.23 22.08 -46.75
N CYS A 645 -4.83 23.20 -47.14
CA CYS A 645 -4.19 24.09 -48.09
C CYS A 645 -3.01 24.87 -47.47
N THR A 646 -1.78 24.61 -47.93
CA THR A 646 -0.56 25.22 -47.40
C THR A 646 -0.14 26.53 -48.09
N ASP A 647 -0.90 27.04 -49.08
CA ASP A 647 -0.54 28.27 -49.83
C ASP A 647 -1.21 29.50 -49.21
N GLU A 648 -0.41 30.41 -48.61
CA GLU A 648 -0.86 31.68 -48.00
C GLU A 648 -1.70 32.60 -48.94
N MET A 649 -1.73 32.32 -50.25
CA MET A 649 -2.53 33.06 -51.24
C MET A 649 -3.90 32.42 -51.57
N ALA A 650 -4.22 31.28 -50.97
CA ALA A 650 -5.51 30.60 -51.11
C ALA A 650 -6.53 31.06 -50.06
N CYS A 651 -7.81 30.87 -50.38
CA CYS A 651 -8.95 31.34 -49.60
C CYS A 651 -9.32 30.42 -48.43
N ASN A 652 -8.91 29.16 -48.52
CA ASN A 652 -8.99 28.16 -47.47
C ASN A 652 -7.58 27.78 -46.95
N PHE A 653 -6.62 28.71 -47.02
CA PHE A 653 -5.31 28.53 -46.39
C PHE A 653 -5.47 28.17 -44.92
N ASP A 654 -4.82 27.08 -44.52
CA ASP A 654 -4.77 26.60 -43.14
C ASP A 654 -3.36 26.81 -42.59
N GLU A 655 -3.24 27.64 -41.56
CA GLU A 655 -1.94 27.97 -40.94
C GLU A 655 -1.33 26.79 -40.15
N LEU A 656 -2.11 25.73 -39.90
CA LEU A 656 -1.67 24.49 -39.28
C LEU A 656 -1.33 23.39 -40.29
N ALA A 657 -1.71 23.54 -41.56
CA ALA A 657 -1.45 22.54 -42.58
C ALA A 657 0.06 22.44 -42.92
N THR A 658 0.57 21.22 -42.95
CA THR A 658 1.97 20.90 -43.23
C THR A 658 2.18 20.21 -44.57
N GLU A 659 1.13 19.58 -45.13
CA GLU A 659 1.12 18.95 -46.45
C GLU A 659 -0.16 19.34 -47.22
N ASP A 660 0.02 19.74 -48.49
CA ASP A 660 -1.08 20.17 -49.38
C ASP A 660 -1.91 18.97 -49.86
N ASP A 661 -3.22 19.00 -49.59
CA ASP A 661 -4.17 17.94 -49.94
C ASP A 661 -4.89 18.18 -51.29
N ASP A 662 -4.36 19.10 -52.12
CA ASP A 662 -4.98 19.64 -53.34
C ASP A 662 -6.31 20.40 -53.07
N SER A 663 -6.63 20.77 -51.81
CA SER A 663 -7.87 21.52 -51.50
C SER A 663 -7.79 23.03 -51.75
N CYS A 664 -6.62 23.58 -52.07
CA CYS A 664 -6.42 25.03 -52.23
C CYS A 664 -7.35 25.69 -53.27
N GLU A 665 -8.32 26.45 -52.80
CA GLU A 665 -9.19 27.32 -53.59
C GLU A 665 -8.59 28.73 -53.67
N PHE A 666 -8.11 29.12 -54.85
CA PHE A 666 -7.56 30.46 -55.09
C PHE A 666 -8.64 31.42 -55.61
N PRO A 667 -8.57 32.72 -55.27
CA PRO A 667 -9.54 33.69 -55.74
C PRO A 667 -9.40 33.91 -57.25
N PHE A 668 -10.52 34.20 -57.92
CA PHE A 668 -10.49 34.42 -59.37
C PHE A 668 -9.71 35.70 -59.70
N ALA A 669 -8.88 35.68 -60.75
CA ALA A 669 -7.98 36.81 -61.04
C ALA A 669 -8.73 38.14 -61.18
N GLY A 670 -8.44 39.09 -60.28
CA GLY A 670 -9.13 40.39 -60.14
C GLY A 670 -9.94 40.51 -58.85
N TYR A 671 -10.31 39.39 -58.24
CA TYR A 671 -11.12 39.29 -57.03
C TYR A 671 -10.30 38.81 -55.83
N ASP A 672 -10.86 38.98 -54.62
CA ASP A 672 -10.38 38.44 -53.37
C ASP A 672 -11.11 37.14 -52.98
N CYS A 673 -10.83 36.65 -51.78
CA CYS A 673 -11.31 35.36 -51.29
C CYS A 673 -12.76 35.32 -50.81
N ASN A 674 -13.42 36.46 -50.64
CA ASN A 674 -14.86 36.51 -50.45
C ASN A 674 -15.61 36.60 -51.79
N GLY A 675 -14.86 36.71 -52.90
CA GLY A 675 -15.40 37.02 -54.21
C GLY A 675 -15.60 38.52 -54.46
N ASP A 676 -15.05 39.38 -53.59
CA ASP A 676 -15.13 40.84 -53.74
C ASP A 676 -14.06 41.33 -54.73
N CYS A 677 -14.35 42.34 -55.53
CA CYS A 677 -13.38 42.82 -56.51
C CYS A 677 -12.25 43.67 -55.88
N LEU A 678 -11.00 43.43 -56.27
CA LEU A 678 -9.82 44.14 -55.76
C LEU A 678 -9.66 45.58 -56.29
N ASN A 679 -10.24 45.89 -57.45
CA ASN A 679 -10.37 47.25 -57.98
C ASN A 679 -11.70 47.35 -58.74
N ASP A 680 -12.70 47.83 -58.03
CA ASP A 680 -14.06 48.12 -58.51
C ASP A 680 -14.34 49.58 -58.10
N ALA A 681 -14.37 50.47 -59.10
CA ALA A 681 -14.41 51.91 -58.91
C ALA A 681 -15.82 52.49 -58.74
N ASP A 682 -16.88 51.77 -59.13
CA ASP A 682 -18.28 52.21 -59.03
C ASP A 682 -19.18 51.32 -58.14
N MET A 683 -18.62 50.22 -57.63
CA MET A 683 -19.16 49.27 -56.65
C MET A 683 -20.26 48.35 -57.19
N ASP A 684 -20.19 47.95 -58.46
CA ASP A 684 -21.15 47.05 -59.11
C ASP A 684 -20.85 45.53 -58.96
N GLY A 685 -19.63 45.18 -58.50
CA GLY A 685 -19.17 43.80 -58.32
C GLY A 685 -18.42 43.22 -59.53
N VAL A 686 -18.26 43.97 -60.62
CA VAL A 686 -17.33 43.67 -61.71
C VAL A 686 -16.04 44.48 -61.50
N CYS A 687 -14.90 43.96 -61.96
CA CYS A 687 -13.63 44.67 -61.84
C CYS A 687 -13.34 45.57 -63.05
N ASP A 688 -12.83 46.78 -62.79
CA ASP A 688 -12.37 47.79 -63.75
C ASP A 688 -11.62 47.20 -64.97
N GLU A 689 -10.79 46.18 -64.75
CA GLU A 689 -9.92 45.57 -65.77
C GLU A 689 -10.67 44.64 -66.75
N PHE A 690 -11.91 44.24 -66.44
CA PHE A 690 -12.75 43.34 -67.24
C PHE A 690 -14.02 44.01 -67.80
N GLU A 691 -14.26 45.27 -67.45
CA GLU A 691 -15.44 46.01 -67.89
C GLU A 691 -15.51 46.24 -69.41
N ILE A 692 -16.74 46.23 -69.93
CA ILE A 692 -17.03 46.53 -71.33
C ILE A 692 -18.01 47.71 -71.40
N ALA A 693 -17.49 48.89 -71.72
CA ALA A 693 -18.27 50.11 -71.83
C ALA A 693 -19.35 50.08 -72.95
N GLY A 694 -20.59 50.42 -72.60
CA GLY A 694 -21.73 50.62 -73.50
C GLY A 694 -23.08 50.50 -72.77
N CYS A 695 -24.20 50.81 -73.44
CA CYS A 695 -25.51 50.76 -72.79
C CYS A 695 -25.87 49.37 -72.20
N THR A 696 -25.91 49.28 -70.87
CA THR A 696 -26.15 48.05 -70.07
C THR A 696 -27.63 47.74 -69.80
N GLU A 697 -28.55 48.66 -70.08
CA GLU A 697 -29.97 48.48 -69.74
C GLU A 697 -30.78 47.74 -70.83
N MET A 698 -31.29 46.55 -70.49
CA MET A 698 -31.96 45.61 -71.43
C MET A 698 -33.16 46.17 -72.20
N MET A 699 -33.82 47.22 -71.70
CA MET A 699 -35.00 47.83 -72.35
C MET A 699 -34.67 48.99 -73.30
N ALA A 700 -33.40 49.39 -73.43
CA ALA A 700 -33.01 50.46 -74.35
C ALA A 700 -33.20 50.01 -75.82
N CYS A 701 -33.74 50.89 -76.67
CA CYS A 701 -33.77 50.70 -78.12
C CYS A 701 -32.35 50.59 -78.74
N ASN A 702 -31.27 50.79 -77.96
CA ASN A 702 -29.87 50.54 -78.30
C ASN A 702 -29.05 49.75 -77.24
N PHE A 703 -29.69 48.92 -76.43
CA PHE A 703 -29.05 48.01 -75.46
C PHE A 703 -27.91 47.16 -76.07
N ASN A 704 -26.87 46.91 -75.29
CA ASN A 704 -25.76 46.01 -75.61
C ASN A 704 -25.56 44.95 -74.50
N GLU A 705 -26.01 43.71 -74.76
CA GLU A 705 -25.96 42.55 -73.85
C GLU A 705 -24.55 42.12 -73.41
N MET A 706 -23.49 42.68 -74.00
CA MET A 706 -22.10 42.42 -73.64
C MET A 706 -21.45 43.59 -72.87
N ALA A 707 -22.21 44.64 -72.52
CA ALA A 707 -21.69 45.76 -71.75
C ALA A 707 -21.86 45.54 -70.24
N SER A 708 -20.89 46.01 -69.46
CA SER A 708 -20.87 45.95 -67.99
C SER A 708 -20.43 47.27 -67.33
N ASP A 709 -20.31 48.35 -68.11
CA ASP A 709 -20.10 49.73 -67.64
C ASP A 709 -20.97 50.62 -68.56
N ASP A 710 -21.85 51.47 -68.02
CA ASP A 710 -22.68 52.35 -68.85
C ASP A 710 -21.94 53.64 -69.21
N ASP A 711 -21.52 53.73 -70.48
CA ASP A 711 -20.91 54.94 -71.05
C ASP A 711 -21.90 56.12 -71.22
N GLY A 712 -23.12 55.99 -70.68
CA GLY A 712 -24.20 56.97 -70.73
C GLY A 712 -24.86 57.06 -72.10
N SER A 713 -24.79 56.00 -72.91
CA SER A 713 -25.31 55.98 -74.28
C SER A 713 -26.72 55.38 -74.42
N CYS A 714 -27.35 54.91 -73.35
CA CYS A 714 -28.70 54.32 -73.39
C CYS A 714 -29.81 55.28 -73.88
N THR A 715 -30.70 54.76 -74.73
CA THR A 715 -31.87 55.45 -75.27
C THR A 715 -33.06 54.49 -75.37
N PHE A 716 -34.23 54.88 -74.86
CA PHE A 716 -35.39 54.00 -74.67
C PHE A 716 -36.62 54.46 -75.48
N ALA A 717 -37.60 53.57 -75.64
CA ALA A 717 -38.95 53.95 -76.02
C ALA A 717 -39.71 54.47 -74.79
N GLU A 718 -40.64 55.40 -75.01
CA GLU A 718 -41.57 55.86 -73.98
C GLU A 718 -42.67 54.80 -73.79
N SER A 719 -42.98 54.44 -72.54
CA SER A 719 -43.73 53.21 -72.22
C SER A 719 -45.08 53.10 -72.94
N GLY A 720 -45.44 51.88 -73.36
CA GLY A 720 -46.71 51.52 -74.05
C GLY A 720 -46.94 52.21 -75.40
N TYR A 721 -45.93 52.96 -75.87
CA TYR A 721 -45.72 53.28 -77.26
C TYR A 721 -44.58 52.40 -77.81
N ASP A 722 -44.58 52.09 -79.11
CA ASP A 722 -43.41 51.46 -79.75
C ASP A 722 -42.21 52.44 -79.85
N CYS A 723 -40.99 52.00 -80.20
CA CYS A 723 -39.83 52.90 -80.47
C CYS A 723 -40.10 53.92 -81.64
N ASN A 724 -41.32 54.00 -82.19
CA ASN A 724 -41.77 55.04 -83.15
C ASN A 724 -42.90 55.95 -82.62
N GLY A 725 -43.38 55.75 -81.38
CA GLY A 725 -44.35 56.63 -80.71
C GLY A 725 -45.82 56.37 -81.03
N ASN A 726 -46.28 55.10 -81.12
CA ASN A 726 -47.71 54.76 -81.28
C ASN A 726 -48.24 53.85 -80.16
N CYS A 727 -49.36 54.24 -79.53
CA CYS A 727 -50.07 53.49 -78.49
C CYS A 727 -50.60 52.13 -78.99
N LEU A 728 -50.62 51.12 -78.13
CA LEU A 728 -50.81 49.71 -78.53
C LEU A 728 -52.21 49.12 -78.21
N GLU A 729 -52.85 49.43 -77.07
CA GLU A 729 -54.25 49.10 -76.75
C GLU A 729 -54.93 50.28 -75.97
N ASP A 730 -56.21 50.55 -76.25
CA ASP A 730 -57.07 51.63 -75.70
C ASP A 730 -58.54 51.20 -75.85
N SER A 731 -59.20 50.89 -74.72
CA SER A 731 -60.50 50.21 -74.62
C SER A 731 -61.66 51.13 -74.21
N ASP A 732 -61.37 52.17 -73.44
CA ASP A 732 -62.30 53.18 -72.95
C ASP A 732 -62.45 54.36 -73.96
N GLY A 733 -61.36 54.73 -74.64
CA GLY A 733 -61.32 55.71 -75.72
C GLY A 733 -60.95 57.14 -75.33
N ASP A 734 -60.37 57.40 -74.14
CA ASP A 734 -59.95 58.73 -73.71
C ASP A 734 -58.61 59.22 -74.32
N GLY A 735 -57.80 58.30 -74.84
CA GLY A 735 -56.51 58.58 -75.49
C GLY A 735 -55.27 58.33 -74.63
N VAL A 736 -55.43 57.77 -73.44
CA VAL A 736 -54.41 57.05 -72.68
C VAL A 736 -54.46 55.57 -73.11
N CYS A 737 -53.33 54.86 -73.08
CA CYS A 737 -53.34 53.41 -73.36
C CYS A 737 -53.88 52.64 -72.15
N ASP A 738 -54.50 51.47 -72.35
CA ASP A 738 -55.06 50.64 -71.26
C ASP A 738 -54.01 50.30 -70.17
N GLU A 739 -52.73 50.21 -70.55
CA GLU A 739 -51.58 49.98 -69.66
C GLU A 739 -51.22 51.19 -68.76
N PHE A 740 -51.78 52.37 -69.03
CA PHE A 740 -51.62 53.61 -68.25
C PHE A 740 -52.91 54.11 -67.63
N GLU A 741 -53.97 53.30 -67.64
CA GLU A 741 -55.07 53.48 -66.69
C GLU A 741 -54.59 53.07 -65.29
N VAL A 742 -54.46 54.03 -64.39
CA VAL A 742 -54.07 53.78 -63.00
C VAL A 742 -55.33 53.49 -62.19
N THR A 743 -55.63 52.23 -61.93
CA THR A 743 -56.68 51.84 -60.99
C THR A 743 -56.21 52.06 -59.55
N GLY A 744 -56.99 52.77 -58.72
CA GLY A 744 -56.68 52.90 -57.30
C GLY A 744 -57.64 53.79 -56.51
N CYS A 745 -57.43 53.88 -55.19
CA CYS A 745 -58.29 54.65 -54.29
C CYS A 745 -58.23 56.17 -54.59
N GLN A 746 -59.36 56.74 -55.05
CA GLN A 746 -59.49 58.18 -55.33
C GLN A 746 -59.93 59.04 -54.11
N ASN A 747 -59.92 58.49 -52.89
CA ASN A 747 -60.36 59.19 -51.68
C ASN A 747 -59.21 59.78 -50.86
N VAL A 748 -59.12 61.12 -50.80
CA VAL A 748 -58.00 61.90 -50.22
C VAL A 748 -57.62 61.63 -48.76
N ASP A 749 -58.51 61.01 -47.98
CA ASP A 749 -58.31 60.73 -46.55
C ASP A 749 -57.89 59.27 -46.27
N ALA A 750 -57.57 58.48 -47.31
CA ALA A 750 -57.09 57.09 -47.22
C ALA A 750 -55.56 57.00 -47.35
N CYS A 751 -54.95 56.00 -46.73
CA CYS A 751 -53.50 55.82 -46.70
C CYS A 751 -52.89 55.40 -48.04
N ASN A 752 -53.64 54.65 -48.84
CA ASN A 752 -53.30 54.35 -50.24
C ASN A 752 -54.05 55.26 -51.23
N TYR A 753 -54.36 56.50 -50.83
CA TYR A 753 -54.91 57.50 -51.75
C TYR A 753 -53.91 57.81 -52.87
N SER A 754 -54.35 57.69 -54.13
CA SER A 754 -53.58 58.15 -55.28
C SER A 754 -54.27 59.30 -56.01
N MET A 755 -53.55 60.40 -56.19
CA MET A 755 -53.96 61.50 -57.07
C MET A 755 -53.70 61.20 -58.56
N GLU A 756 -53.02 60.10 -58.86
CA GLU A 756 -52.73 59.64 -60.22
C GLU A 756 -53.72 58.56 -60.69
N ALA A 757 -54.57 58.03 -59.79
CA ALA A 757 -55.60 57.07 -60.13
C ALA A 757 -56.61 57.66 -61.14
N THR A 758 -56.66 57.07 -62.34
CA THR A 758 -57.60 57.42 -63.42
C THR A 758 -58.88 56.57 -63.38
N ASP A 759 -58.86 55.41 -62.71
CA ASP A 759 -60.04 54.57 -62.43
C ASP A 759 -60.11 54.16 -60.94
N ASP A 760 -61.30 53.84 -60.41
CA ASP A 760 -61.55 53.55 -58.98
C ASP A 760 -61.92 52.08 -58.76
N ASP A 761 -61.03 51.34 -58.09
CA ASP A 761 -61.14 49.88 -57.86
C ASP A 761 -61.76 49.51 -56.50
N GLY A 762 -62.00 50.49 -55.62
CA GLY A 762 -62.55 50.29 -54.27
C GLY A 762 -61.54 49.82 -53.20
N SER A 763 -60.23 49.99 -53.41
CA SER A 763 -59.14 49.48 -52.57
C SER A 763 -58.78 50.30 -51.31
N CYS A 764 -59.52 51.34 -50.94
CA CYS A 764 -59.11 52.31 -49.90
C CYS A 764 -58.86 51.70 -48.49
N VAL A 765 -57.67 51.99 -47.92
CA VAL A 765 -57.18 51.58 -46.58
C VAL A 765 -56.97 52.81 -45.68
N PHE A 766 -57.06 52.65 -44.36
CA PHE A 766 -56.85 53.72 -43.36
C PHE A 766 -55.90 53.24 -42.25
N ALA A 767 -55.17 54.17 -41.62
CA ALA A 767 -54.19 53.88 -40.57
C ALA A 767 -54.82 53.38 -39.26
N ASP A 768 -54.09 52.54 -38.54
CA ASP A 768 -54.43 52.10 -37.19
C ASP A 768 -54.10 53.17 -36.14
N ALA A 769 -54.69 53.06 -34.95
CA ALA A 769 -54.57 54.09 -33.93
C ALA A 769 -53.16 54.16 -33.32
N GLY A 770 -52.56 55.35 -33.31
CA GLY A 770 -51.20 55.63 -32.80
C GLY A 770 -50.16 55.82 -33.91
N TYR A 771 -50.38 55.20 -35.07
CA TYR A 771 -49.49 55.21 -36.23
C TYR A 771 -50.03 56.08 -37.36
N ASP A 772 -49.17 56.44 -38.31
CA ASP A 772 -49.55 57.02 -39.58
C ASP A 772 -49.80 55.97 -40.67
N CYS A 773 -49.94 56.44 -41.91
CA CYS A 773 -50.33 55.62 -43.06
C CYS A 773 -49.24 54.68 -43.57
N ASP A 774 -47.98 54.91 -43.22
CA ASP A 774 -46.84 54.07 -43.57
C ASP A 774 -46.47 53.12 -42.42
N GLY A 775 -47.28 53.10 -41.34
CA GLY A 775 -47.00 52.35 -40.13
C GLY A 775 -45.92 52.97 -39.25
N VAL A 776 -45.54 54.24 -39.52
CA VAL A 776 -44.56 54.97 -38.72
C VAL A 776 -45.26 55.56 -37.50
N CYS A 777 -44.61 55.53 -36.34
CA CYS A 777 -45.22 56.09 -35.15
C CYS A 777 -45.35 57.63 -35.22
N LEU A 778 -46.45 58.15 -34.67
CA LEU A 778 -46.69 59.59 -34.54
C LEU A 778 -45.92 60.27 -33.38
N SER A 779 -45.41 59.49 -32.42
CA SER A 779 -44.49 59.89 -31.36
C SER A 779 -43.65 58.68 -30.94
N ASP A 780 -42.37 58.76 -31.30
CA ASP A 780 -41.30 57.78 -31.07
C ASP A 780 -40.12 58.63 -30.56
N ALA A 781 -39.68 58.37 -29.32
CA ALA A 781 -38.82 59.27 -28.57
C ALA A 781 -37.32 58.93 -28.65
N ASP A 782 -36.98 57.67 -28.86
CA ASP A 782 -35.60 57.16 -28.93
C ASP A 782 -35.18 56.77 -30.37
N GLY A 783 -36.14 56.46 -31.25
CA GLY A 783 -35.98 56.21 -32.68
C GLY A 783 -35.96 54.74 -33.08
N ASP A 784 -36.46 53.82 -32.25
CA ASP A 784 -36.44 52.37 -32.53
C ASP A 784 -37.48 51.93 -33.58
N GLY A 785 -38.53 52.74 -33.79
CA GLY A 785 -39.63 52.49 -34.74
C GLY A 785 -40.93 51.97 -34.13
N VAL A 786 -40.99 51.79 -32.81
CA VAL A 786 -42.21 51.56 -32.02
C VAL A 786 -42.75 52.92 -31.53
N CYS A 787 -43.92 52.94 -30.88
CA CYS A 787 -44.50 54.17 -30.33
C CYS A 787 -44.31 54.30 -28.83
N ASP A 788 -44.17 55.55 -28.35
CA ASP A 788 -44.20 55.93 -26.91
C ASP A 788 -45.39 55.30 -26.11
N GLU A 789 -46.52 54.98 -26.77
CA GLU A 789 -47.71 54.37 -26.12
C GLU A 789 -47.80 52.84 -26.24
N PHE A 790 -46.87 52.21 -26.95
CA PHE A 790 -46.80 50.77 -27.23
C PHE A 790 -45.42 50.15 -26.96
N GLU A 791 -44.38 50.96 -26.69
CA GLU A 791 -43.08 50.51 -26.21
C GLU A 791 -43.20 49.60 -24.98
N VAL A 792 -42.40 48.54 -24.98
CA VAL A 792 -42.23 47.66 -23.83
C VAL A 792 -40.83 47.93 -23.27
N SER A 793 -40.77 48.85 -22.31
CA SER A 793 -39.54 49.23 -21.61
C SER A 793 -39.07 48.09 -20.68
N ASP A 794 -38.00 47.40 -21.05
CA ASP A 794 -37.35 46.27 -20.33
C ASP A 794 -35.99 45.99 -20.99
N CYS A 795 -35.20 45.02 -20.51
CA CYS A 795 -33.86 44.79 -21.06
C CYS A 795 -33.82 44.22 -22.49
N THR A 796 -33.10 44.88 -23.41
CA THR A 796 -32.96 44.49 -24.82
C THR A 796 -31.64 43.81 -25.20
N ASP A 797 -30.64 43.71 -24.31
CA ASP A 797 -29.35 43.06 -24.61
C ASP A 797 -29.44 41.53 -24.46
N MET A 798 -29.17 40.77 -25.54
CA MET A 798 -29.29 39.30 -25.54
C MET A 798 -28.30 38.57 -24.62
N MET A 799 -27.27 39.26 -24.12
CA MET A 799 -26.28 38.71 -23.19
C MET A 799 -26.62 39.02 -21.72
N ALA A 800 -27.75 39.71 -21.46
CA ALA A 800 -28.25 40.00 -20.13
C ALA A 800 -29.25 38.94 -19.64
N CYS A 801 -29.27 38.71 -18.33
CA CYS A 801 -30.02 37.64 -17.68
C CYS A 801 -31.52 37.88 -17.59
N ASN A 802 -31.93 39.15 -17.61
CA ASN A 802 -33.33 39.56 -17.75
C ASN A 802 -33.65 40.00 -19.19
N TYR A 803 -32.89 39.56 -20.20
CA TYR A 803 -33.21 39.82 -21.60
C TYR A 803 -34.66 39.45 -21.92
N ASN A 804 -35.42 40.43 -22.38
CA ASN A 804 -36.81 40.26 -22.75
C ASN A 804 -36.95 40.45 -24.27
N ALA A 805 -37.19 39.36 -24.99
CA ALA A 805 -37.33 39.38 -26.45
C ALA A 805 -38.59 40.10 -26.97
N GLU A 806 -39.49 40.56 -26.10
CA GLU A 806 -40.59 41.48 -26.44
C GLU A 806 -40.30 42.94 -26.05
N ALA A 807 -39.15 43.23 -25.45
CA ALA A 807 -38.70 44.59 -25.13
C ALA A 807 -38.28 45.34 -26.39
N THR A 808 -38.58 46.63 -26.42
CA THR A 808 -38.31 47.50 -27.57
C THR A 808 -37.45 48.71 -27.17
N ASP A 809 -37.69 49.26 -25.98
CA ASP A 809 -36.92 50.33 -25.34
C ASP A 809 -36.11 49.76 -24.15
N ASP A 810 -34.80 50.01 -24.09
CA ASP A 810 -33.94 49.63 -22.96
C ASP A 810 -34.06 50.66 -21.83
N ASP A 811 -34.84 50.32 -20.80
CA ASP A 811 -35.02 51.15 -19.61
C ASP A 811 -33.78 51.20 -18.70
N GLY A 812 -32.70 50.49 -19.08
CA GLY A 812 -31.46 50.35 -18.32
C GLY A 812 -31.56 49.33 -17.21
N SER A 813 -32.56 48.43 -17.23
CA SER A 813 -32.71 47.34 -16.28
C SER A 813 -31.86 46.11 -16.58
N CYS A 814 -31.09 46.09 -17.68
CA CYS A 814 -30.22 44.95 -18.02
C CYS A 814 -29.25 44.58 -16.89
N THR A 815 -29.49 43.42 -16.31
CA THR A 815 -28.65 42.73 -15.34
C THR A 815 -27.87 41.62 -16.03
N TYR A 816 -26.58 41.54 -15.76
CA TYR A 816 -25.68 40.52 -16.31
C TYR A 816 -25.23 39.60 -15.18
N ALA A 817 -24.87 38.37 -15.52
CA ALA A 817 -24.35 37.41 -14.54
C ALA A 817 -23.05 37.93 -13.92
N GLU A 818 -22.84 37.66 -12.65
CA GLU A 818 -21.58 37.96 -11.97
C GLU A 818 -20.51 36.97 -12.41
N SER A 819 -19.24 37.39 -12.47
CA SER A 819 -18.16 36.55 -13.02
C SER A 819 -18.08 35.22 -12.28
N GLY A 820 -18.18 34.09 -12.98
CA GLY A 820 -18.20 32.73 -12.40
C GLY A 820 -19.60 32.12 -12.24
N TYR A 821 -20.66 32.92 -12.31
CA TYR A 821 -22.06 32.47 -12.20
C TYR A 821 -22.81 32.55 -13.53
N ASP A 822 -23.93 31.83 -13.63
CA ASP A 822 -24.92 31.94 -14.69
C ASP A 822 -25.99 33.02 -14.39
N CYS A 823 -26.98 33.11 -15.27
CA CYS A 823 -28.03 34.12 -15.20
C CYS A 823 -29.14 33.84 -14.20
N GLU A 824 -29.21 32.61 -13.69
CA GLU A 824 -30.06 32.18 -12.61
C GLU A 824 -29.35 32.33 -11.24
N GLY A 825 -28.06 32.67 -11.26
CA GLY A 825 -27.20 32.80 -10.08
C GLY A 825 -26.64 31.47 -9.59
N MET A 826 -26.68 30.42 -10.41
CA MET A 826 -25.98 29.16 -10.13
C MET A 826 -24.53 29.28 -10.59
N CYS A 827 -23.62 28.63 -9.88
CA CYS A 827 -22.22 28.66 -10.27
C CYS A 827 -21.95 27.80 -11.54
N LEU A 828 -20.93 28.19 -12.31
CA LEU A 828 -20.45 27.46 -13.49
C LEU A 828 -19.47 26.31 -13.16
N ALA A 829 -18.87 26.31 -11.97
CA ALA A 829 -18.00 25.27 -11.42
C ALA A 829 -18.11 25.28 -9.88
N ASP A 830 -18.83 24.28 -9.36
CA ASP A 830 -19.27 24.13 -7.97
C ASP A 830 -19.18 22.63 -7.66
N ALA A 831 -18.11 22.26 -6.95
CA ALA A 831 -17.70 20.86 -6.77
C ALA A 831 -18.47 20.13 -5.66
N ASP A 832 -18.92 20.84 -4.62
CA ASP A 832 -19.62 20.26 -3.47
C ASP A 832 -21.15 20.48 -3.50
N MET A 833 -21.63 21.34 -4.40
CA MET A 833 -23.03 21.71 -4.64
C MET A 833 -23.66 22.62 -3.57
N ASP A 834 -22.87 23.42 -2.84
CA ASP A 834 -23.38 24.41 -1.87
C ASP A 834 -23.97 25.68 -2.53
N GLY A 835 -23.54 26.01 -3.76
CA GLY A 835 -23.98 27.16 -4.54
C GLY A 835 -23.03 28.37 -4.56
N VAL A 836 -21.86 28.26 -3.93
CA VAL A 836 -20.68 29.10 -4.17
C VAL A 836 -19.88 28.49 -5.33
N CYS A 837 -18.85 29.19 -5.80
CA CYS A 837 -17.98 28.68 -6.86
C CYS A 837 -16.62 28.31 -6.31
N ASP A 838 -15.99 27.29 -6.88
CA ASP A 838 -14.63 26.83 -6.55
C ASP A 838 -13.58 27.99 -6.53
N GLU A 839 -13.74 29.04 -7.37
CA GLU A 839 -12.84 30.20 -7.40
C GLU A 839 -13.08 31.20 -6.25
N PHE A 840 -14.24 31.14 -5.60
CA PHE A 840 -14.70 32.10 -4.58
C PHE A 840 -14.95 31.49 -3.20
N GLU A 841 -14.72 30.19 -3.03
CA GLU A 841 -14.79 29.51 -1.74
C GLU A 841 -13.86 30.16 -0.70
N ILE A 842 -14.43 30.40 0.49
CA ILE A 842 -13.70 30.94 1.64
C ILE A 842 -13.61 29.84 2.69
N LEU A 843 -12.52 29.09 2.63
CA LEU A 843 -12.15 28.06 3.62
C LEU A 843 -12.25 28.58 5.06
N GLY A 844 -13.05 27.91 5.88
CA GLY A 844 -13.14 28.15 7.33
C GLY A 844 -14.37 27.49 7.98
N CYS A 845 -14.39 27.46 9.31
CA CYS A 845 -15.49 26.80 10.03
C CYS A 845 -16.87 27.44 9.81
N GLU A 846 -17.84 26.63 9.33
CA GLU A 846 -19.22 27.03 9.05
C GLU A 846 -20.23 26.79 10.18
N ASP A 847 -19.91 25.97 11.18
CA ASP A 847 -20.87 25.66 12.26
C ASP A 847 -21.09 26.89 13.16
N GLU A 848 -22.32 27.45 13.16
CA GLU A 848 -22.72 28.60 14.01
C GLU A 848 -22.48 28.39 15.52
N LEU A 849 -22.26 27.15 15.98
CA LEU A 849 -21.97 26.79 17.37
C LEU A 849 -20.46 26.75 17.69
N ALA A 850 -19.59 26.87 16.68
CA ALA A 850 -18.15 26.90 16.85
C ALA A 850 -17.62 28.29 17.24
N CYS A 851 -16.46 28.29 17.90
CA CYS A 851 -15.79 29.46 18.45
C CYS A 851 -14.93 30.22 17.45
N ASN A 852 -14.48 29.54 16.41
CA ASN A 852 -13.90 30.14 15.21
C ASN A 852 -14.89 30.12 14.02
N TYR A 853 -16.20 29.99 14.29
CA TYR A 853 -17.24 30.18 13.28
C TYR A 853 -16.99 31.47 12.49
N SER A 854 -16.95 31.33 11.18
CA SER A 854 -16.82 32.44 10.25
C SER A 854 -18.11 32.57 9.44
N ALA A 855 -18.86 33.64 9.68
CA ALA A 855 -20.00 34.02 8.83
C ALA A 855 -19.58 34.52 7.43
N GLU A 856 -18.28 34.50 7.14
CA GLU A 856 -17.70 34.75 5.81
C GLU A 856 -17.09 33.47 5.20
N ALA A 857 -17.12 32.32 5.89
CA ALA A 857 -16.72 31.05 5.31
C ALA A 857 -17.84 30.46 4.44
N THR A 858 -17.44 29.69 3.44
CA THR A 858 -18.32 29.02 2.46
C THR A 858 -17.79 27.65 2.03
N GLU A 859 -16.88 27.07 2.81
CA GLU A 859 -16.40 25.69 2.70
C GLU A 859 -15.75 25.33 4.04
N ASP A 860 -16.16 24.23 4.69
CA ASP A 860 -15.58 23.82 5.97
C ASP A 860 -14.20 23.15 5.78
N ASP A 861 -13.14 23.90 6.10
CA ASP A 861 -11.75 23.43 6.07
C ASP A 861 -11.40 22.44 7.20
N GLY A 862 -12.40 22.02 7.99
CA GLY A 862 -12.25 21.15 9.15
C GLY A 862 -11.65 21.86 10.37
N SER A 863 -11.54 23.20 10.35
CA SER A 863 -10.94 23.96 11.46
C SER A 863 -11.87 24.21 12.64
N CYS A 864 -13.13 23.73 12.61
CA CYS A 864 -14.11 24.01 13.66
C CYS A 864 -13.66 23.61 15.08
N THR A 865 -13.61 24.61 15.97
CA THR A 865 -13.33 24.47 17.39
C THR A 865 -14.57 24.86 18.20
N PHE A 866 -14.99 24.03 19.14
CA PHE A 866 -16.21 24.25 19.92
C PHE A 866 -15.89 24.63 21.38
N ALA A 867 -16.81 25.34 22.03
CA ALA A 867 -16.69 25.66 23.45
C ALA A 867 -16.80 24.38 24.31
N GLU A 868 -16.00 24.29 25.37
CA GLU A 868 -16.13 23.21 26.34
C GLU A 868 -17.50 23.26 27.03
N THR A 869 -17.99 22.12 27.51
CA THR A 869 -19.35 22.05 28.08
C THR A 869 -19.46 22.95 29.32
N ASN A 870 -20.50 23.81 29.31
CA ASN A 870 -20.79 24.89 30.26
C ASN A 870 -19.97 26.20 30.09
N TYR A 871 -18.98 26.24 29.19
CA TYR A 871 -18.21 27.45 28.89
C TYR A 871 -18.67 28.13 27.59
N ASP A 872 -18.30 29.40 27.43
CA ASP A 872 -18.37 30.14 26.17
C ASP A 872 -17.03 30.05 25.40
N CYS A 873 -17.02 30.62 24.20
CA CYS A 873 -15.89 30.57 23.29
C CYS A 873 -14.66 31.41 23.67
N ASP A 874 -14.79 32.29 24.67
CA ASP A 874 -13.67 33.00 25.29
C ASP A 874 -13.15 32.24 26.54
N GLY A 875 -13.74 31.07 26.85
CA GLY A 875 -13.42 30.24 28.01
C GLY A 875 -14.04 30.75 29.32
N ASN A 876 -15.03 31.65 29.27
CA ASN A 876 -15.77 32.07 30.46
C ASN A 876 -16.92 31.09 30.72
N CYS A 877 -17.31 30.89 31.97
CA CYS A 877 -18.50 30.09 32.22
C CYS A 877 -19.80 30.79 31.82
N LEU A 878 -20.76 30.04 31.29
CA LEU A 878 -22.11 30.48 30.94
C LEU A 878 -23.00 30.75 32.17
N ASN A 879 -22.88 29.95 33.23
CA ASN A 879 -23.55 30.11 34.52
C ASN A 879 -22.50 30.14 35.64
N ASP A 880 -22.11 31.33 36.05
CA ASP A 880 -21.18 31.58 37.17
C ASP A 880 -21.84 32.62 38.09
N ALA A 881 -22.40 32.13 39.19
CA ALA A 881 -23.22 32.91 40.11
C ALA A 881 -22.40 33.76 41.11
N ASP A 882 -21.16 33.35 41.40
CA ASP A 882 -20.30 33.96 42.42
C ASP A 882 -19.11 34.77 41.85
N MET A 883 -18.82 34.56 40.55
CA MET A 883 -17.80 35.18 39.70
C MET A 883 -16.35 34.72 39.98
N ASP A 884 -16.15 33.47 40.41
CA ASP A 884 -14.80 32.86 40.57
C ASP A 884 -14.18 32.31 39.27
N GLY A 885 -15.00 32.08 38.24
CA GLY A 885 -14.58 31.55 36.93
C GLY A 885 -14.82 30.04 36.73
N VAL A 886 -15.38 29.34 37.71
CA VAL A 886 -15.89 27.96 37.60
C VAL A 886 -17.41 28.02 37.37
N CYS A 887 -17.97 27.02 36.69
CA CYS A 887 -19.41 26.97 36.45
C CYS A 887 -20.22 26.43 37.62
N ASP A 888 -21.41 27.00 37.86
CA ASP A 888 -22.45 26.50 38.77
C ASP A 888 -22.68 24.96 38.63
N GLU A 889 -22.63 24.43 37.40
CA GLU A 889 -22.79 22.99 37.13
C GLU A 889 -21.54 22.14 37.42
N LEU A 890 -20.37 22.76 37.53
CA LEU A 890 -19.07 22.17 37.85
C LEU A 890 -18.61 22.50 39.28
N GLU A 891 -19.35 23.35 39.99
CA GLU A 891 -19.03 23.81 41.33
C GLU A 891 -19.03 22.67 42.36
N VAL A 892 -17.96 22.61 43.14
CA VAL A 892 -17.86 21.67 44.27
C VAL A 892 -18.20 22.42 45.55
N ALA A 893 -19.41 22.22 46.03
CA ALA A 893 -19.90 22.84 47.27
C ALA A 893 -19.08 22.41 48.50
N GLY A 894 -18.53 23.38 49.23
CA GLY A 894 -17.82 23.19 50.49
C GLY A 894 -17.04 24.43 50.94
N CYS A 895 -16.46 24.40 52.13
CA CYS A 895 -15.78 25.59 52.64
C CYS A 895 -14.53 25.98 51.81
N THR A 896 -14.56 27.16 51.18
CA THR A 896 -13.46 27.73 50.37
C THR A 896 -12.49 28.63 51.16
N ASP A 897 -12.80 29.00 52.41
CA ASP A 897 -11.90 29.79 53.25
C ASP A 897 -10.79 28.91 53.86
N MET A 898 -9.56 29.04 53.34
CA MET A 898 -8.35 28.34 53.82
C MET A 898 -8.01 28.52 55.31
N THR A 899 -8.70 29.40 56.04
CA THR A 899 -8.55 29.61 57.48
C THR A 899 -9.58 28.87 58.33
N ALA A 900 -10.56 28.20 57.72
CA ALA A 900 -11.52 27.32 58.39
C ALA A 900 -10.94 25.94 58.70
N CYS A 901 -11.48 25.27 59.72
CA CYS A 901 -11.05 23.93 60.14
C CYS A 901 -11.50 22.80 59.18
N ASN A 902 -12.43 23.08 58.28
CA ASN A 902 -12.96 22.17 57.27
C ASN A 902 -12.86 22.75 55.86
N TYR A 903 -11.86 23.61 55.61
CA TYR A 903 -11.48 24.01 54.26
C TYR A 903 -11.33 22.79 53.35
N ASN A 904 -11.89 22.86 52.15
CA ASN A 904 -11.73 21.86 51.10
C ASN A 904 -11.01 22.52 49.92
N GLU A 905 -9.82 22.05 49.57
CA GLU A 905 -9.04 22.61 48.45
C GLU A 905 -9.64 22.33 47.07
N ALA A 906 -10.56 21.36 46.99
CA ALA A 906 -11.34 21.07 45.80
C ALA A 906 -12.70 21.79 45.78
N ALA A 907 -13.07 22.58 46.81
CA ALA A 907 -14.32 23.32 46.80
C ALA A 907 -14.17 24.66 46.08
N THR A 908 -15.20 25.02 45.31
CA THR A 908 -15.28 26.26 44.53
C THR A 908 -16.46 27.14 45.00
N ASP A 909 -17.60 26.55 45.38
CA ASP A 909 -18.73 27.26 46.04
C ASP A 909 -18.69 27.12 47.58
N ASP A 910 -18.76 28.24 48.33
CA ASP A 910 -18.92 28.23 49.79
C ASP A 910 -20.39 27.99 50.19
N ASP A 911 -20.70 26.70 50.40
CA ASP A 911 -21.98 26.22 50.94
C ASP A 911 -22.33 26.74 52.36
N GLY A 912 -21.45 27.54 52.96
CA GLY A 912 -21.57 28.11 54.30
C GLY A 912 -21.21 27.10 55.39
N SER A 913 -20.61 25.95 55.05
CA SER A 913 -20.13 24.96 56.02
C SER A 913 -18.87 25.39 56.77
N CYS A 914 -18.22 26.51 56.42
CA CYS A 914 -16.99 26.97 57.04
C CYS A 914 -17.08 27.07 58.58
N THR A 915 -16.39 26.17 59.28
CA THR A 915 -16.26 26.14 60.73
C THR A 915 -14.93 26.75 61.16
N PHE A 916 -15.00 27.88 61.86
CA PHE A 916 -13.85 28.57 62.41
C PHE A 916 -13.74 28.28 63.92
N ALA A 917 -12.52 28.06 64.42
CA ALA A 917 -12.30 27.85 65.84
C ALA A 917 -12.66 29.11 66.66
N GLU A 918 -13.67 29.03 67.53
CA GLU A 918 -14.06 30.16 68.37
C GLU A 918 -12.92 30.60 69.29
N ALA A 919 -12.60 31.89 69.27
CA ALA A 919 -11.59 32.46 70.16
C ALA A 919 -12.05 32.43 71.63
N ASN A 920 -11.21 31.84 72.49
CA ASN A 920 -11.29 31.68 73.96
C ASN A 920 -12.16 30.48 74.43
N TYR A 921 -11.60 29.36 74.92
CA TYR A 921 -10.71 29.27 76.11
C TYR A 921 -9.97 27.92 76.23
N ASP A 922 -8.75 28.00 76.77
CA ASP A 922 -7.83 26.92 77.24
C ASP A 922 -7.20 26.00 76.17
#